data_AF-A0A059BN42-F1
#
_entry.id   AF-A0A059BN42-F1
#
_cell.length_a   1.000
_cell.length_b   1.000
_cell.length_c   1.000
_cell.angle_alpha   90.00
_cell.angle_beta   90.00
_cell.angle_gamma   90.00
#
_symmetry.space_group_name_H-M   'P 1'
#
loop_
_entity.id
_entity.type
_entity.pdbx_description
1 polymer ?
#
loop_
_entity_poly.entity_id
_entity_poly.type
_entity_poly.pdbx_seq_one_letter_code
_entity_poly.pdbx_strand_id
1 'polypeptide(L)'
;MTTGARTVSLTNGKLMVSGQCVLSDVHDNVSLTPVVSNDDVLCDGAFIGVKSDHKGSLRVFPVGKLLGLRFMSLYRFKMWWMTQWMGVCGCEIPFETQFLLVEVRNSLCLDNARTGSDGIDKQEMYIVFLPLLEGDFRAVLQGNEQNEMVICLESGDPAVDTFDGNHLVFTASGSNPFDVVTFAVKTVEKYQKTFCHLERKKIPDMINWFGWCTWDAFYTDVTEEGLKLGLESFKKGGIAPKFLIIDDGWQSVAMDPTGIESKAEDTANFADRLVDIKENHKFRKHPKEGHVEKELGCGLQRIIAEIKEQYGLKYVYVWHAITGYWGGVKPNSPAMESYEANLVYPMSSAGVEVNGVCNVLESIMMNGVGLVKPEKAYDFYNDLHSYLASTGVDGVKVDAQTILETLGKGYGGRVNLARKYHEALEASIARNFSDNDIISCMSHNTDGLYSEKKTAIMRASDDFFPRDPASHTIHVASVAYNSTFVGEFMQPDWDMFHSQHPMAEYHGAARAVGGCAIYVSDKPECHDFNLLKKLSLPDGSILRAKLPGRPTRDCLFSDPARDKKSLLKIWNLNSFSGVIGVFNCQGAGWCRVTKKPLIHEEHVETLTGSITAKDVDYLPRVADDGWSGDTMVYSHRGGK
;
A
#
# COMPACT_ATOMS: atom_id res chain seq x y z
N MET A 1 -6.86 -42.67 15.54
CA MET A 1 -7.29 -41.41 14.92
C MET A 1 -7.94 -40.55 15.98
N THR A 2 -7.14 -39.77 16.70
CA THR A 2 -7.64 -38.73 17.61
C THR A 2 -8.06 -37.55 16.76
N THR A 3 -9.35 -37.25 16.72
CA THR A 3 -9.88 -36.01 16.15
C THR A 3 -9.25 -34.84 16.92
N GLY A 4 -8.27 -34.16 16.33
CA GLY A 4 -7.69 -32.95 16.91
C GLY A 4 -8.80 -31.93 17.16
N ALA A 5 -8.82 -31.34 18.35
CA ALA A 5 -9.76 -30.26 18.66
C ALA A 5 -9.54 -29.13 17.64
N ARG A 6 -10.60 -28.66 17.00
CA ARG A 6 -10.53 -27.52 16.08
C ARG A 6 -10.04 -26.29 16.85
N THR A 7 -9.10 -25.57 16.27
CA THR A 7 -8.52 -24.37 16.87
C THR A 7 -9.52 -23.22 16.83
N VAL A 8 -10.36 -23.12 15.78
CA VAL A 8 -11.44 -22.12 15.68
C VAL A 8 -12.81 -22.81 15.73
N SER A 9 -13.70 -22.37 16.62
CA SER A 9 -15.04 -22.95 16.76
C SER A 9 -16.09 -21.95 17.25
N LEU A 10 -17.35 -22.16 16.87
CA LEU A 10 -18.50 -21.49 17.47
C LEU A 10 -19.09 -22.39 18.56
N THR A 11 -19.23 -21.88 19.78
CA THR A 11 -19.79 -22.64 20.91
C THR A 11 -20.53 -21.71 21.86
N ASN A 12 -21.80 -22.01 22.17
CA ASN A 12 -22.63 -21.25 23.11
C ASN A 12 -22.66 -19.73 22.81
N GLY A 13 -22.85 -19.33 21.56
CA GLY A 13 -22.87 -17.92 21.16
C GLY A 13 -21.51 -17.22 21.27
N LYS A 14 -20.40 -17.96 21.20
CA LYS A 14 -19.04 -17.42 21.27
C LYS A 14 -18.19 -17.94 20.12
N LEU A 15 -17.36 -17.07 19.57
CA LEU A 15 -16.24 -17.46 18.71
C LEU A 15 -15.04 -17.76 19.60
N MET A 16 -14.71 -19.05 19.67
CA MET A 16 -13.62 -19.57 20.47
C MET A 16 -12.42 -19.84 19.57
N VAL A 17 -11.23 -19.43 20.02
CA VAL A 17 -9.96 -19.72 19.36
C VAL A 17 -8.99 -20.30 20.40
N SER A 18 -8.55 -21.55 20.19
CA SER A 18 -7.71 -22.30 21.14
C SER A 18 -8.25 -22.29 22.58
N GLY A 19 -9.57 -22.39 22.73
CA GLY A 19 -10.25 -22.34 24.03
C GLY A 19 -10.43 -20.95 24.64
N GLN A 20 -9.97 -19.88 23.98
CA GLN A 20 -10.17 -18.49 24.41
C GLN A 20 -11.34 -17.85 23.66
N CYS A 21 -12.17 -17.09 24.37
CA CYS A 21 -13.29 -16.36 23.75
C CYS A 21 -12.78 -15.08 23.09
N VAL A 22 -12.97 -14.97 21.78
CA VAL A 22 -12.54 -13.81 20.98
C VAL A 22 -13.72 -12.88 20.73
N LEU A 23 -14.86 -13.45 20.33
CA LEU A 23 -16.12 -12.75 20.20
C LEU A 23 -17.17 -13.40 21.10
N SER A 24 -17.85 -12.59 21.91
CA SER A 24 -19.03 -13.01 22.68
C SER A 24 -20.32 -12.56 22.02
N ASP A 25 -21.46 -13.11 22.43
CA ASP A 25 -22.77 -12.75 21.87
C ASP A 25 -22.81 -12.84 20.33
N VAL A 26 -22.18 -13.90 19.79
CA VAL A 26 -22.15 -14.14 18.34
C VAL A 26 -23.56 -14.46 17.85
N HIS A 27 -24.00 -13.77 16.80
CA HIS A 27 -25.35 -13.90 16.25
C HIS A 27 -25.59 -15.30 15.65
N ASP A 28 -26.81 -15.82 15.80
CA ASP A 28 -27.19 -17.18 15.39
C ASP A 28 -27.07 -17.44 13.87
N ASN A 29 -27.08 -16.37 13.07
CA ASN A 29 -26.91 -16.46 11.62
C ASN A 29 -25.44 -16.54 11.20
N VAL A 30 -24.47 -16.34 12.10
CA VAL A 30 -23.04 -16.50 11.80
C VAL A 30 -22.70 -17.99 11.69
N SER A 31 -21.85 -18.33 10.73
CA SER A 31 -21.40 -19.70 10.48
C SER A 31 -19.90 -19.77 10.26
N LEU A 32 -19.33 -20.96 10.50
CA LEU A 32 -17.93 -21.25 10.22
C LEU A 32 -17.80 -22.37 9.20
N THR A 33 -17.01 -22.12 8.17
CA THR A 33 -16.55 -23.14 7.21
C THR A 33 -15.08 -23.44 7.49
N PRO A 34 -14.74 -24.62 8.03
CA PRO A 34 -13.35 -24.95 8.36
C PRO A 34 -12.50 -25.14 7.10
N VAL A 35 -11.22 -24.77 7.18
CA VAL A 35 -10.25 -25.11 6.13
C VAL A 35 -9.61 -26.45 6.46
N VAL A 36 -9.74 -27.42 5.56
CA VAL A 36 -8.99 -28.68 5.68
C VAL A 36 -7.62 -28.45 5.05
N SER A 37 -6.61 -28.15 5.87
CA SER A 37 -5.22 -28.16 5.42
C SER A 37 -4.68 -29.59 5.47
N ASN A 38 -4.04 -30.03 4.39
CA ASN A 38 -3.31 -31.32 4.32
C ASN A 38 -1.82 -31.15 4.67
N ASP A 39 -1.40 -29.95 5.08
CA ASP A 39 -0.01 -29.58 5.33
C ASP A 39 0.25 -29.50 6.85
N ASP A 40 1.41 -30.02 7.32
CA ASP A 40 1.90 -30.06 8.71
C ASP A 40 2.18 -28.65 9.34
N VAL A 41 1.30 -27.67 9.14
CA VAL A 41 1.47 -26.31 9.70
C VAL A 41 0.74 -26.19 11.04
N LEU A 42 1.42 -25.61 12.04
CA LEU A 42 0.89 -25.28 13.39
C LEU A 42 -0.20 -24.18 13.41
N CYS A 43 -0.75 -23.80 12.26
CA CYS A 43 -1.79 -22.79 12.11
C CYS A 43 -3.06 -23.43 11.56
N ASP A 44 -4.18 -23.12 12.19
CA ASP A 44 -5.52 -23.59 11.82
C ASP A 44 -6.40 -22.36 11.57
N GLY A 45 -7.37 -22.49 10.65
CA GLY A 45 -8.17 -21.37 10.17
C GLY A 45 -9.53 -21.78 9.65
N ALA A 46 -10.44 -20.81 9.63
CA ALA A 46 -11.82 -20.98 9.20
C ALA A 46 -12.32 -19.74 8.48
N PHE A 47 -13.29 -19.92 7.60
CA PHE A 47 -14.05 -18.82 7.03
C PHE A 47 -15.28 -18.53 7.87
N ILE A 48 -15.51 -17.25 8.15
CA ILE A 48 -16.72 -16.72 8.76
C ILE A 48 -17.68 -16.32 7.64
N GLY A 49 -18.87 -16.89 7.69
CA GLY A 49 -19.99 -16.57 6.80
C GLY A 49 -21.25 -16.18 7.58
N VAL A 50 -22.29 -15.76 6.87
CA VAL A 50 -23.58 -15.34 7.41
C VAL A 50 -24.73 -15.96 6.60
N LYS A 51 -25.71 -16.50 7.32
CA LYS A 51 -26.98 -16.96 6.74
C LYS A 51 -27.89 -15.75 6.57
N SER A 52 -28.38 -15.53 5.36
CA SER A 52 -29.27 -14.41 5.05
C SER A 52 -30.26 -14.76 3.93
N ASP A 53 -30.98 -13.78 3.40
CA ASP A 53 -31.76 -13.87 2.18
C ASP A 53 -30.91 -13.78 0.91
N HIS A 54 -29.59 -13.58 1.05
CA HIS A 54 -28.61 -13.56 -0.04
C HIS A 54 -28.84 -12.44 -1.08
N LYS A 55 -29.53 -11.37 -0.68
CA LYS A 55 -29.94 -10.28 -1.57
C LYS A 55 -29.45 -8.90 -1.14
N GLY A 56 -29.32 -7.99 -2.10
CA GLY A 56 -28.91 -6.60 -1.91
C GLY A 56 -27.44 -6.36 -2.27
N SER A 57 -27.20 -5.25 -2.96
CA SER A 57 -25.86 -4.80 -3.38
C SER A 57 -25.02 -4.18 -2.24
N LEU A 58 -25.64 -3.92 -1.10
CA LEU A 58 -25.01 -3.47 0.15
C LEU A 58 -25.72 -4.13 1.33
N ARG A 59 -24.96 -4.84 2.17
CA ARG A 59 -25.48 -5.52 3.36
C ARG A 59 -24.52 -5.36 4.53
N VAL A 60 -25.08 -5.29 5.74
CA VAL A 60 -24.33 -5.14 6.98
C VAL A 60 -24.76 -6.24 7.94
N PHE A 61 -23.79 -6.98 8.49
CA PHE A 61 -24.01 -8.12 9.36
C PHE A 61 -23.20 -8.00 10.65
N PRO A 62 -23.85 -7.69 11.78
CA PRO A 62 -23.23 -7.85 13.09
C PRO A 62 -22.80 -9.31 13.30
N VAL A 63 -21.55 -9.51 13.74
CA VAL A 63 -20.99 -10.84 13.97
C VAL A 63 -21.08 -11.20 15.45
N GLY A 64 -20.49 -10.38 16.31
CA GLY A 64 -20.44 -10.57 17.76
C GLY A 64 -19.55 -9.53 18.43
N LYS A 65 -19.60 -9.45 19.75
CA LYS A 65 -18.90 -8.44 20.56
C LYS A 65 -17.43 -8.76 20.75
N LEU A 66 -16.57 -7.79 20.44
CA LEU A 66 -15.15 -7.80 20.79
C LEU A 66 -14.96 -6.91 22.03
N LEU A 67 -14.47 -7.46 23.13
CA LEU A 67 -14.35 -6.75 24.41
C LEU A 67 -13.06 -7.12 25.14
N GLY A 68 -12.28 -6.10 25.52
CA GLY A 68 -11.11 -6.22 26.40
C GLY A 68 -9.89 -6.89 25.76
N LEU A 69 -9.91 -7.17 24.47
CA LEU A 69 -8.79 -7.71 23.71
C LEU A 69 -8.15 -6.60 22.88
N ARG A 70 -6.84 -6.42 23.00
CA ARG A 70 -6.13 -5.42 22.18
C ARG A 70 -6.17 -5.84 20.72
N PHE A 71 -6.42 -4.90 19.84
CA PHE A 71 -6.34 -5.13 18.41
C PHE A 71 -5.56 -4.02 17.71
N MET A 72 -5.04 -4.38 16.54
CA MET A 72 -4.56 -3.45 15.53
C MET A 72 -5.35 -3.67 14.25
N SER A 73 -5.86 -2.59 13.68
CA SER A 73 -6.61 -2.59 12.43
C SER A 73 -5.88 -1.76 11.40
N LEU A 74 -5.91 -2.19 10.14
CA LEU A 74 -5.55 -1.38 9.00
C LEU A 74 -6.83 -1.05 8.24
N TYR A 75 -7.15 0.24 8.20
CA TYR A 75 -8.41 0.73 7.66
C TYR A 75 -8.16 1.87 6.67
N ARG A 76 -9.07 2.03 5.71
CA ARG A 76 -8.96 3.09 4.70
C ARG A 76 -9.43 4.43 5.27
N PHE A 77 -8.50 5.24 5.75
CA PHE A 77 -8.79 6.57 6.28
C PHE A 77 -9.05 7.63 5.19
N LYS A 78 -8.60 7.33 3.96
CA LYS A 78 -8.95 7.98 2.71
C LYS A 78 -9.28 6.88 1.72
N MET A 79 -10.00 7.20 0.64
CA MET A 79 -10.28 6.24 -0.43
C MET A 79 -9.01 5.51 -0.91
N TRP A 80 -7.92 6.25 -1.11
CA TRP A 80 -6.67 5.77 -1.69
C TRP A 80 -5.77 5.00 -0.73
N TRP A 81 -5.88 5.25 0.58
CA TRP A 81 -4.81 4.96 1.55
C TRP A 81 -5.34 4.35 2.84
N MET A 82 -4.53 3.44 3.40
CA MET A 82 -4.73 2.85 4.73
C MET A 82 -3.83 3.49 5.78
N THR A 83 -4.25 3.40 7.03
CA THR A 83 -3.44 3.67 8.22
C THR A 83 -3.85 2.72 9.34
N GLN A 84 -3.08 2.69 10.42
CA GLN A 84 -3.34 1.86 11.59
C GLN A 84 -4.28 2.51 12.60
N TRP A 85 -5.06 1.70 13.28
CA TRP A 85 -5.78 2.07 14.49
C TRP A 85 -5.72 0.95 15.52
N MET A 86 -5.46 1.33 16.77
CA MET A 86 -5.35 0.41 17.90
C MET A 86 -6.55 0.61 18.82
N GLY A 87 -7.10 -0.47 19.34
CA GLY A 87 -8.26 -0.42 20.23
C GLY A 87 -8.40 -1.67 21.09
N VAL A 88 -9.45 -1.71 21.91
CA VAL A 88 -9.74 -2.79 22.86
C VAL A 88 -11.18 -3.28 22.82
N CYS A 89 -12.07 -2.62 22.07
CA CYS A 89 -13.45 -3.05 21.90
C CYS A 89 -13.99 -2.84 20.47
N GLY A 90 -15.05 -3.58 20.12
CA GLY A 90 -15.55 -3.62 18.75
C GLY A 90 -16.01 -2.26 18.20
N CYS A 91 -16.49 -1.34 19.04
CA CYS A 91 -16.93 -0.01 18.59
C CYS A 91 -15.76 0.87 18.09
N GLU A 92 -14.53 0.53 18.47
CA GLU A 92 -13.34 1.26 18.05
C GLU A 92 -12.83 0.82 16.67
N ILE A 93 -13.31 -0.32 16.14
CA ILE A 93 -12.96 -0.80 14.79
C ILE A 93 -13.44 0.23 13.76
N PRO A 94 -12.53 0.90 13.04
CA PRO A 94 -12.92 1.93 12.08
C PRO A 94 -13.71 1.35 10.90
N PHE A 95 -14.53 2.19 10.27
CA PHE A 95 -15.14 1.87 8.98
C PHE A 95 -14.06 1.63 7.92
N GLU A 96 -14.34 0.73 6.97
CA GLU A 96 -13.39 0.32 5.92
C GLU A 96 -12.13 -0.36 6.47
N THR A 97 -12.25 -1.13 7.57
CA THR A 97 -11.15 -1.98 8.07
C THR A 97 -10.98 -3.19 7.14
N GLN A 98 -9.80 -3.30 6.54
CA GLN A 98 -9.47 -4.37 5.58
C GLN A 98 -8.58 -5.47 6.16
N PHE A 99 -8.03 -5.24 7.35
CA PHE A 99 -7.21 -6.18 8.08
C PHE A 99 -7.34 -5.90 9.58
N LEU A 100 -7.54 -6.94 10.38
CA LEU A 100 -7.62 -6.84 11.83
C LEU A 100 -6.79 -7.95 12.48
N LEU A 101 -5.90 -7.57 13.38
CA LEU A 101 -5.09 -8.47 14.20
C LEU A 101 -5.46 -8.29 15.66
N VAL A 102 -5.77 -9.38 16.36
CA VAL A 102 -6.17 -9.37 17.77
C VAL A 102 -5.14 -10.13 18.61
N GLU A 103 -4.74 -9.53 19.73
CA GLU A 103 -3.86 -10.16 20.72
C GLU A 103 -4.70 -10.83 21.80
N VAL A 104 -4.51 -12.13 21.97
CA VAL A 104 -5.11 -12.94 23.02
C VAL A 104 -4.00 -13.40 23.98
N ARG A 105 -4.05 -12.90 25.21
CA ARG A 105 -3.15 -13.31 26.28
C ARG A 105 -3.79 -14.45 27.04
N ASN A 106 -3.15 -15.61 27.07
CA ASN A 106 -3.68 -16.76 27.79
C ASN A 106 -3.77 -16.46 29.30
N SER A 107 -5.00 -16.30 29.79
CA SER A 107 -5.32 -15.98 31.18
C SER A 107 -5.28 -17.21 32.10
N LEU A 108 -5.05 -18.42 31.58
CA LEU A 108 -4.89 -19.64 32.40
C LEU A 108 -3.64 -19.61 33.32
N CYS A 109 -2.84 -18.54 33.28
CA CYS A 109 -1.74 -18.29 34.22
C CYS A 109 -2.10 -17.34 35.37
N LEU A 110 -3.32 -16.75 35.41
CA LEU A 110 -3.71 -15.81 36.47
C LEU A 110 -4.21 -16.51 37.74
N ASP A 111 -4.74 -17.73 37.65
CA ASP A 111 -5.21 -18.48 38.83
C ASP A 111 -4.10 -19.25 39.57
N ASN A 112 -2.90 -19.37 38.97
CA ASN A 112 -1.73 -19.99 39.60
C ASN A 112 -0.71 -18.99 40.16
N ALA A 113 -1.02 -17.68 40.18
CA ALA A 113 -0.16 -16.64 40.75
C ALA A 113 -0.04 -16.67 42.29
N ARG A 114 -0.32 -17.82 42.93
CA ARG A 114 -0.07 -18.07 44.37
C ARG A 114 0.95 -19.17 44.64
N THR A 115 1.51 -19.81 43.61
CA THR A 115 2.61 -20.78 43.80
C THR A 115 3.77 -20.40 42.90
N GLY A 116 4.85 -19.89 43.53
CA GLY A 116 6.09 -19.50 42.86
C GLY A 116 6.81 -20.68 42.22
N SER A 117 6.42 -21.03 41.00
CA SER A 117 7.19 -21.86 40.10
C SER A 117 7.61 -21.04 38.88
N ASP A 118 8.91 -20.90 38.70
CA ASP A 118 9.54 -20.29 37.54
C ASP A 118 9.07 -20.95 36.22
N GLY A 119 8.76 -20.11 35.21
CA GLY A 119 8.98 -20.47 33.80
C GLY A 119 7.87 -21.14 32.99
N ILE A 120 6.57 -20.98 33.30
CA ILE A 120 5.53 -21.27 32.29
C ILE A 120 5.32 -19.99 31.46
N ASP A 121 5.91 -19.95 30.27
CA ASP A 121 5.80 -18.85 29.31
C ASP A 121 4.33 -18.44 29.13
N LYS A 122 4.05 -17.14 29.32
CA LYS A 122 2.79 -16.53 28.88
C LYS A 122 2.73 -16.68 27.36
N GLN A 123 2.05 -17.71 26.88
CA GLN A 123 1.91 -17.92 25.46
C GLN A 123 0.90 -16.91 24.91
N GLU A 124 1.43 -15.85 24.31
CA GLU A 124 0.65 -14.89 23.52
C GLU A 124 0.17 -15.59 22.25
N MET A 125 -1.09 -15.37 21.90
CA MET A 125 -1.70 -15.86 20.66
C MET A 125 -2.25 -14.67 19.88
N TYR A 126 -2.07 -14.72 18.57
CA TYR A 126 -2.52 -13.69 17.66
C TYR A 126 -3.55 -14.26 16.71
N ILE A 127 -4.58 -13.47 16.42
CA ILE A 127 -5.70 -13.88 15.59
C ILE A 127 -5.90 -12.86 14.49
N VAL A 128 -5.82 -13.33 13.25
CA VAL A 128 -6.08 -12.52 12.07
C VAL A 128 -7.56 -12.63 11.71
N PHE A 129 -8.16 -11.51 11.33
CA PHE A 129 -9.42 -11.45 10.60
C PHE A 129 -9.15 -10.72 9.28
N LEU A 130 -9.37 -11.44 8.19
CA LEU A 130 -9.07 -10.99 6.85
C LEU A 130 -10.35 -11.00 6.01
N PRO A 131 -11.02 -9.85 5.84
CA PRO A 131 -12.16 -9.69 4.94
C PRO A 131 -11.78 -10.00 3.50
N LEU A 132 -12.70 -10.65 2.78
CA LEU A 132 -12.45 -11.24 1.48
C LEU A 132 -13.35 -10.66 0.39
N LEU A 133 -13.01 -11.02 -0.84
CA LEU A 133 -13.94 -10.95 -1.97
C LEU A 133 -14.71 -12.27 -2.07
N GLU A 134 -16.02 -12.19 -2.25
CA GLU A 134 -16.88 -13.33 -2.56
C GLU A 134 -17.67 -13.05 -3.83
N GLY A 135 -17.29 -13.71 -4.93
CA GLY A 135 -17.79 -13.37 -6.26
C GLY A 135 -17.46 -11.92 -6.61
N ASP A 136 -18.51 -11.12 -6.85
CA ASP A 136 -18.40 -9.70 -7.21
C ASP A 136 -18.58 -8.75 -6.01
N PHE A 137 -18.62 -9.28 -4.79
CA PHE A 137 -18.77 -8.52 -3.56
C PHE A 137 -17.47 -8.43 -2.78
N ARG A 138 -17.27 -7.28 -2.13
CA ARG A 138 -16.17 -7.03 -1.20
C ARG A 138 -16.70 -6.96 0.22
N ALA A 139 -16.09 -7.72 1.12
CA ALA A 139 -16.27 -7.57 2.55
C ALA A 139 -15.22 -6.60 3.15
N VAL A 140 -15.65 -5.79 4.11
CA VAL A 140 -14.78 -5.02 5.04
C VAL A 140 -15.34 -5.14 6.46
N LEU A 141 -14.53 -4.82 7.46
CA LEU A 141 -14.95 -4.75 8.87
C LEU A 141 -15.23 -3.32 9.30
N GLN A 142 -16.10 -3.20 10.29
CA GLN A 142 -16.36 -1.97 11.03
C GLN A 142 -16.89 -2.29 12.43
N GLY A 143 -16.89 -1.29 13.31
CA GLY A 143 -17.52 -1.35 14.62
C GLY A 143 -18.93 -0.80 14.64
N ASN A 144 -19.66 -1.07 15.72
CA ASN A 144 -20.92 -0.38 16.06
C ASN A 144 -20.98 0.01 17.54
N GLU A 145 -22.02 0.76 17.93
CA GLU A 145 -22.22 1.24 19.31
C GLU A 145 -22.38 0.12 20.34
N GLN A 146 -22.71 -1.09 19.91
CA GLN A 146 -22.90 -2.28 20.75
C GLN A 146 -21.60 -3.07 20.99
N ASN A 147 -20.45 -2.53 20.56
CA ASN A 147 -19.13 -3.17 20.59
C ASN A 147 -19.03 -4.43 19.72
N GLU A 148 -19.86 -4.53 18.68
CA GLU A 148 -19.83 -5.66 17.76
C GLU A 148 -18.81 -5.41 16.64
N MET A 149 -18.10 -6.47 16.27
CA MET A 149 -17.46 -6.56 14.98
C MET A 149 -18.55 -6.79 13.93
N VAL A 150 -18.55 -5.98 12.89
CA VAL A 150 -19.58 -5.97 11.85
C VAL A 150 -18.93 -6.17 10.49
N ILE A 151 -19.50 -7.05 9.67
CA ILE A 151 -19.12 -7.23 8.26
C ILE A 151 -20.00 -6.31 7.41
N CYS A 152 -19.38 -5.44 6.62
CA CYS A 152 -20.04 -4.70 5.55
C CYS A 152 -19.68 -5.37 4.21
N LEU A 153 -20.69 -5.74 3.44
CA LEU A 153 -20.58 -6.46 2.17
C LEU A 153 -21.19 -5.62 1.04
N GLU A 154 -20.43 -5.36 -0.01
CA GLU A 154 -20.90 -4.50 -1.11
C GLU A 154 -20.37 -4.90 -2.49
N SER A 155 -21.22 -4.77 -3.52
CA SER A 155 -20.85 -5.02 -4.93
C SER A 155 -20.53 -3.73 -5.70
N GLY A 156 -20.95 -2.57 -5.21
CA GLY A 156 -20.81 -1.29 -5.92
C GLY A 156 -21.70 -1.16 -7.18
N ASP A 157 -22.63 -2.08 -7.41
CA ASP A 157 -23.59 -2.04 -8.51
C ASP A 157 -24.96 -2.55 -8.04
N PRO A 158 -26.03 -1.73 -8.04
CA PRO A 158 -27.38 -2.18 -7.70
C PRO A 158 -27.91 -3.35 -8.54
N ALA A 159 -27.38 -3.58 -9.75
CA ALA A 159 -27.74 -4.73 -10.57
C ALA A 159 -27.04 -6.03 -10.15
N VAL A 160 -25.99 -5.94 -9.33
CA VAL A 160 -25.28 -7.08 -8.74
C VAL A 160 -25.72 -7.18 -7.29
N ASP A 161 -26.82 -7.89 -7.06
CA ASP A 161 -27.54 -7.90 -5.80
C ASP A 161 -27.65 -9.27 -5.15
N THR A 162 -26.90 -10.27 -5.60
CA THR A 162 -26.98 -11.65 -5.09
C THR A 162 -25.59 -12.18 -4.73
N PHE A 163 -25.43 -12.78 -3.54
CA PHE A 163 -24.15 -13.28 -3.00
C PHE A 163 -24.32 -14.59 -2.21
N ASP A 164 -23.24 -15.36 -2.03
CA ASP A 164 -23.28 -16.66 -1.34
C ASP A 164 -23.32 -16.54 0.19
N GLY A 165 -22.56 -15.60 0.76
CA GLY A 165 -22.49 -15.28 2.19
C GLY A 165 -21.63 -16.24 3.02
N ASN A 166 -20.87 -17.17 2.41
CA ASN A 166 -20.24 -18.28 3.12
C ASN A 166 -18.78 -18.03 3.50
N HIS A 167 -18.07 -17.16 2.77
CA HIS A 167 -16.63 -16.95 2.90
C HIS A 167 -16.29 -15.45 2.94
N LEU A 168 -16.89 -14.72 3.88
CA LEU A 168 -16.77 -13.26 3.94
C LEU A 168 -15.50 -12.79 4.65
N VAL A 169 -15.07 -13.51 5.70
CA VAL A 169 -13.86 -13.19 6.46
C VAL A 169 -13.11 -14.47 6.75
N PHE A 170 -11.82 -14.53 6.42
CA PHE A 170 -10.95 -15.61 6.86
C PHE A 170 -10.36 -15.29 8.23
N THR A 171 -10.33 -16.27 9.13
CA THR A 171 -9.67 -16.15 10.43
C THR A 171 -8.69 -17.28 10.66
N ALA A 172 -7.54 -16.96 11.24
CA ALA A 172 -6.51 -17.91 11.64
C ALA A 172 -5.80 -17.43 12.89
N SER A 173 -5.21 -18.37 13.62
CA SER A 173 -4.47 -18.08 14.85
C SER A 173 -3.08 -18.69 14.89
N GLY A 174 -2.16 -18.03 15.58
CA GLY A 174 -0.79 -18.51 15.77
C GLY A 174 -0.08 -17.80 16.92
N SER A 175 1.08 -18.33 17.31
CA SER A 175 1.93 -17.78 18.38
C SER A 175 2.89 -16.68 17.88
N ASN A 176 3.03 -16.54 16.57
CA ASN A 176 3.81 -15.49 15.92
C ASN A 176 2.87 -14.66 15.02
N PRO A 177 2.82 -13.32 15.19
CA PRO A 177 1.87 -12.48 14.48
C PRO A 177 2.21 -12.34 12.99
N PHE A 178 3.48 -12.44 12.60
CA PHE A 178 3.88 -12.34 11.20
C PHE A 178 3.64 -13.65 10.46
N ASP A 179 3.98 -14.79 11.08
CA ASP A 179 3.73 -16.11 10.47
C ASP A 179 2.23 -16.38 10.28
N VAL A 180 1.37 -15.99 11.24
CA VAL A 180 -0.09 -16.18 11.09
C VAL A 180 -0.67 -15.30 9.99
N VAL A 181 -0.14 -14.08 9.79
CA VAL A 181 -0.53 -13.19 8.69
C VAL A 181 -0.13 -13.81 7.35
N THR A 182 1.11 -14.28 7.22
CA THR A 182 1.58 -14.98 6.01
C THR A 182 0.78 -16.25 5.74
N PHE A 183 0.49 -17.05 6.76
CA PHE A 183 -0.35 -18.22 6.64
C PHE A 183 -1.76 -17.86 6.15
N ALA A 184 -2.37 -16.80 6.70
CA ALA A 184 -3.70 -16.37 6.32
C ALA A 184 -3.75 -15.93 4.85
N VAL A 185 -2.83 -15.08 4.42
CA VAL A 185 -2.79 -14.60 3.03
C VAL A 185 -2.52 -15.74 2.05
N LYS A 186 -1.57 -16.65 2.33
CA LYS A 186 -1.31 -17.83 1.48
C LYS A 186 -2.48 -18.82 1.45
N THR A 187 -3.24 -18.95 2.52
CA THR A 187 -4.46 -19.78 2.54
C THR A 187 -5.55 -19.19 1.67
N VAL A 188 -5.77 -17.88 1.78
CA VAL A 188 -6.72 -17.14 0.95
C VAL A 188 -6.29 -17.14 -0.52
N GLU A 189 -5.00 -17.05 -0.82
CA GLU A 189 -4.44 -17.19 -2.17
C GLU A 189 -4.80 -18.56 -2.78
N LYS A 190 -4.58 -19.66 -2.03
CA LYS A 190 -4.93 -21.03 -2.47
C LYS A 190 -6.45 -21.17 -2.72
N TYR A 191 -7.26 -20.50 -1.92
CA TYR A 191 -8.72 -20.53 -2.02
C TYR A 191 -9.24 -19.70 -3.21
N GLN A 192 -8.93 -18.40 -3.27
CA GLN A 192 -9.46 -17.48 -4.28
C GLN A 192 -8.79 -17.62 -5.66
N LYS A 193 -7.47 -17.88 -5.71
CA LYS A 193 -6.68 -18.04 -6.94
C LYS A 193 -6.68 -16.81 -7.89
N THR A 194 -7.12 -15.66 -7.40
CA THR A 194 -7.21 -14.41 -8.15
C THR A 194 -6.01 -13.49 -7.98
N PHE A 195 -5.19 -13.70 -6.94
CA PHE A 195 -3.94 -12.97 -6.70
C PHE A 195 -2.79 -13.95 -6.42
N CYS A 196 -1.59 -13.43 -6.22
CA CYS A 196 -0.45 -14.20 -5.72
C CYS A 196 0.21 -13.51 -4.53
N HIS A 197 0.74 -14.29 -3.60
CA HIS A 197 1.59 -13.78 -2.51
C HIS A 197 2.91 -13.23 -3.08
N LEU A 198 3.50 -12.22 -2.43
CA LEU A 198 4.74 -11.53 -2.87
C LEU A 198 5.87 -12.50 -3.22
N GLU A 199 6.06 -13.57 -2.44
CA GLU A 199 7.10 -14.59 -2.70
C GLU A 199 7.02 -15.26 -4.08
N ARG A 200 5.85 -15.27 -4.72
CA ARG A 200 5.64 -15.82 -6.07
C ARG A 200 5.79 -14.77 -7.17
N LYS A 201 6.02 -13.51 -6.81
CA LYS A 201 6.14 -12.39 -7.73
C LYS A 201 7.60 -12.02 -7.96
N LYS A 202 7.88 -11.50 -9.15
CA LYS A 202 9.20 -10.98 -9.50
C LYS A 202 9.29 -9.53 -9.06
N ILE A 203 10.14 -9.24 -8.08
CA ILE A 203 10.47 -7.87 -7.69
C ILE A 203 11.45 -7.31 -8.74
N PRO A 204 11.14 -6.18 -9.40
CA PRO A 204 12.03 -5.56 -10.40
C PRO A 204 13.32 -5.03 -9.74
N ASP A 205 14.44 -5.08 -10.47
CA ASP A 205 15.77 -4.68 -9.98
C ASP A 205 15.88 -3.18 -9.69
N MET A 206 15.01 -2.34 -10.28
CA MET A 206 14.95 -0.89 -10.03
C MET A 206 14.98 -0.54 -8.54
N ILE A 207 14.40 -1.39 -7.69
CA ILE A 207 14.31 -1.14 -6.24
C ILE A 207 15.68 -1.08 -5.55
N ASN A 208 16.72 -1.65 -6.16
CA ASN A 208 18.08 -1.69 -5.61
C ASN A 208 18.93 -0.46 -5.97
N TRP A 209 18.32 0.53 -6.62
CA TRP A 209 19.00 1.71 -7.16
C TRP A 209 18.45 2.98 -6.55
N PHE A 210 19.33 3.93 -6.22
CA PHE A 210 18.92 5.25 -5.76
C PHE A 210 18.23 6.00 -6.89
N GLY A 211 17.08 6.60 -6.59
CA GLY A 211 16.25 7.27 -7.59
C GLY A 211 15.94 8.73 -7.33
N TRP A 212 15.33 9.35 -8.34
CA TRP A 212 14.76 10.69 -8.28
C TRP A 212 13.37 10.69 -8.93
N CYS A 213 12.39 11.27 -8.24
CA CYS A 213 11.04 11.50 -8.75
C CYS A 213 10.85 12.98 -9.03
N THR A 214 10.18 13.33 -10.13
CA THR A 214 10.00 14.74 -10.53
C THR A 214 8.83 15.44 -9.86
N TRP A 215 8.02 14.74 -9.04
CA TRP A 215 6.75 15.28 -8.51
C TRP A 215 6.93 16.53 -7.64
N ASP A 216 7.52 16.49 -6.46
CA ASP A 216 7.75 17.72 -5.68
C ASP A 216 8.82 18.65 -6.29
N ALA A 217 9.61 18.13 -7.23
CA ALA A 217 10.63 18.92 -7.93
C ALA A 217 10.00 19.95 -8.87
N PHE A 218 8.96 19.55 -9.61
CA PHE A 218 8.34 20.36 -10.66
C PHE A 218 6.81 20.32 -10.70
N TYR A 219 6.18 19.41 -9.97
CA TYR A 219 4.78 19.01 -10.13
C TYR A 219 4.48 18.80 -11.62
N THR A 220 3.41 19.40 -12.12
CA THR A 220 3.03 19.30 -13.54
C THR A 220 3.91 20.14 -14.49
N ASP A 221 4.90 20.88 -13.99
CA ASP A 221 5.77 21.76 -14.79
C ASP A 221 7.08 21.08 -15.27
N VAL A 222 7.20 19.75 -15.14
CA VAL A 222 8.39 19.01 -15.62
C VAL A 222 8.65 19.22 -17.12
N THR A 223 9.91 19.42 -17.52
CA THR A 223 10.38 19.71 -18.89
C THR A 223 11.68 18.97 -19.21
N GLU A 224 12.08 18.90 -20.49
CA GLU A 224 13.41 18.38 -20.89
C GLU A 224 14.55 19.10 -20.14
N GLU A 225 14.50 20.43 -20.09
CA GLU A 225 15.50 21.25 -19.42
C GLU A 225 15.50 20.99 -17.90
N GLY A 226 14.33 20.87 -17.29
CA GLY A 226 14.20 20.53 -15.87
C GLY A 226 14.83 19.19 -15.51
N LEU A 227 14.60 18.15 -16.32
CA LEU A 227 15.23 16.84 -16.14
C LEU A 227 16.75 16.92 -16.19
N LYS A 228 17.31 17.61 -17.19
CA LYS A 228 18.76 17.78 -17.34
C LYS A 228 19.36 18.57 -16.18
N LEU A 229 18.70 19.66 -15.76
CA LEU A 229 19.16 20.47 -14.63
C LEU A 229 19.21 19.67 -13.33
N GLY A 230 18.17 18.88 -13.02
CA GLY A 230 18.16 18.07 -11.80
C GLY A 230 19.19 16.94 -11.81
N LEU A 231 19.33 16.22 -12.91
CA LEU A 231 20.36 15.16 -13.01
C LEU A 231 21.79 15.73 -12.93
N GLU A 232 22.04 16.89 -13.55
CA GLU A 232 23.32 17.58 -13.44
C GLU A 232 23.58 18.11 -12.03
N SER A 233 22.57 18.58 -11.29
CA SER A 233 22.75 19.03 -9.90
C SER A 233 23.13 17.88 -8.96
N PHE A 234 22.55 16.68 -9.13
CA PHE A 234 23.01 15.49 -8.39
C PHE A 234 24.47 15.13 -8.72
N LYS A 235 24.81 15.13 -10.01
CA LYS A 235 26.15 14.80 -10.50
C LYS A 235 27.22 15.72 -9.89
N LYS A 236 26.97 17.04 -9.82
CA LYS A 236 27.88 18.00 -9.16
C LYS A 236 28.14 17.67 -7.69
N GLY A 237 27.17 17.12 -6.98
CA GLY A 237 27.30 16.70 -5.58
C GLY A 237 27.94 15.32 -5.36
N GLY A 238 28.26 14.61 -6.46
CA GLY A 238 28.81 13.26 -6.43
C GLY A 238 27.78 12.18 -6.12
N ILE A 239 26.50 12.43 -6.38
CA ILE A 239 25.42 11.45 -6.33
C ILE A 239 25.00 11.12 -7.76
N ALA A 240 24.83 9.84 -8.06
CA ALA A 240 24.40 9.38 -9.38
C ALA A 240 23.11 8.57 -9.26
N PRO A 241 21.93 9.21 -9.39
CA PRO A 241 20.67 8.47 -9.52
C PRO A 241 20.77 7.49 -10.68
N LYS A 242 20.28 6.27 -10.47
CA LYS A 242 20.19 5.22 -11.49
C LYS A 242 18.74 4.91 -11.87
N PHE A 243 17.80 5.48 -11.14
CA PHE A 243 16.38 5.39 -11.38
C PHE A 243 15.76 6.80 -11.45
N LEU A 244 14.92 7.04 -12.45
CA LEU A 244 14.18 8.28 -12.62
C LEU A 244 12.69 7.97 -12.79
N ILE A 245 11.82 8.66 -12.05
CA ILE A 245 10.38 8.71 -12.33
C ILE A 245 10.08 10.08 -12.92
N ILE A 246 9.68 10.11 -14.20
CA ILE A 246 9.03 11.28 -14.81
C ILE A 246 7.56 11.22 -14.39
N ASP A 247 7.27 11.90 -13.28
CA ASP A 247 5.94 11.99 -12.71
C ASP A 247 5.00 12.90 -13.54
N ASP A 248 3.79 13.12 -13.07
CA ASP A 248 2.73 13.82 -13.80
C ASP A 248 3.19 15.19 -14.38
N GLY A 249 2.65 15.53 -15.54
CA GLY A 249 2.97 16.73 -16.32
C GLY A 249 3.54 16.43 -17.71
N TRP A 250 3.89 15.19 -18.04
CA TRP A 250 4.43 14.84 -19.37
C TRP A 250 3.35 14.48 -20.42
N GLN A 251 2.15 14.10 -19.97
CA GLN A 251 1.07 13.61 -20.83
C GLN A 251 0.37 14.73 -21.60
N SER A 252 -0.17 14.38 -22.78
CA SER A 252 -1.04 15.28 -23.56
C SER A 252 -2.46 15.24 -23.00
N VAL A 253 -2.87 16.31 -22.31
CA VAL A 253 -4.16 16.36 -21.62
C VAL A 253 -4.95 17.63 -21.95
N ALA A 254 -6.26 17.56 -21.81
CA ALA A 254 -7.14 18.72 -21.91
C ALA A 254 -8.43 18.52 -21.10
N MET A 255 -8.91 19.60 -20.49
CA MET A 255 -10.24 19.65 -19.88
C MET A 255 -11.35 19.63 -20.94
N ASP A 256 -12.53 19.16 -20.55
CA ASP A 256 -13.74 19.33 -21.35
C ASP A 256 -14.24 20.78 -21.29
N PRO A 257 -14.92 21.30 -22.33
CA PRO A 257 -15.46 22.67 -22.31
C PRO A 257 -16.45 22.94 -21.17
N THR A 258 -17.13 21.90 -20.68
CA THR A 258 -18.07 21.96 -19.55
C THR A 258 -17.43 21.52 -18.23
N GLY A 259 -16.13 21.20 -18.23
CA GLY A 259 -15.41 20.79 -17.04
C GLY A 259 -15.23 21.94 -16.06
N ILE A 260 -15.21 21.61 -14.78
CA ILE A 260 -14.94 22.53 -13.69
C ILE A 260 -13.50 22.32 -13.26
N GLU A 261 -12.68 23.35 -13.47
CA GLU A 261 -11.27 23.34 -13.07
C GLU A 261 -11.15 23.02 -11.58
N SER A 262 -10.27 22.09 -11.25
CA SER A 262 -9.94 21.73 -9.89
C SER A 262 -8.42 21.66 -9.78
N LYS A 263 -7.84 22.85 -9.60
CA LYS A 263 -6.41 23.05 -9.42
C LYS A 263 -6.16 23.57 -8.02
N ALA A 264 -5.58 22.75 -7.16
CA ALA A 264 -4.98 23.25 -5.92
C ALA A 264 -3.55 23.75 -6.22
N GLU A 265 -2.99 24.58 -5.32
CA GLU A 265 -1.59 24.99 -5.43
C GLU A 265 -0.69 23.77 -5.58
N ASP A 266 0.23 23.80 -6.54
CA ASP A 266 1.19 22.71 -6.75
C ASP A 266 0.54 21.34 -7.04
N THR A 267 -0.61 21.32 -7.72
CA THR A 267 -1.28 20.06 -8.13
C THR A 267 -1.69 20.05 -9.60
N ALA A 268 -2.01 18.86 -10.09
CA ALA A 268 -2.64 18.67 -11.39
C ALA A 268 -4.07 19.23 -11.41
N ASN A 269 -4.57 19.60 -12.59
CA ASN A 269 -6.00 19.79 -12.77
C ASN A 269 -6.67 18.42 -12.87
N PHE A 270 -7.35 18.00 -11.81
CA PHE A 270 -7.96 16.66 -11.74
C PHE A 270 -9.14 16.47 -12.73
N ALA A 271 -9.61 17.56 -13.37
CA ALA A 271 -10.65 17.53 -14.40
C ALA A 271 -10.12 17.22 -15.82
N ASP A 272 -8.81 17.28 -16.02
CA ASP A 272 -8.20 17.04 -17.33
C ASP A 272 -8.32 15.57 -17.74
N ARG A 273 -8.40 15.33 -19.05
CA ARG A 273 -8.44 13.98 -19.64
C ARG A 273 -7.29 13.77 -20.62
N LEU A 274 -6.85 12.52 -20.74
CA LEU A 274 -5.86 12.10 -21.73
C LEU A 274 -6.41 12.29 -23.15
N VAL A 275 -5.70 13.03 -24.00
CA VAL A 275 -6.12 13.27 -25.39
C VAL A 275 -5.24 12.59 -26.43
N ASP A 276 -4.03 12.18 -26.05
CA ASP A 276 -3.06 11.44 -26.86
C ASP A 276 -2.18 10.60 -25.93
N ILE A 277 -1.82 9.37 -26.32
CA ILE A 277 -0.90 8.50 -25.58
C ILE A 277 0.55 9.02 -25.66
N LYS A 278 0.82 9.91 -26.62
CA LYS A 278 2.12 10.53 -26.81
C LYS A 278 2.36 11.71 -25.88
N GLU A 279 3.64 11.98 -25.64
CA GLU A 279 4.12 13.08 -24.81
C GLU A 279 3.60 14.44 -25.28
N ASN A 280 3.47 15.40 -24.36
CA ASN A 280 2.99 16.73 -24.70
C ASN A 280 4.08 17.64 -25.31
N HIS A 281 3.69 18.89 -25.58
CA HIS A 281 4.56 19.89 -26.21
C HIS A 281 5.85 20.20 -25.44
N LYS A 282 5.93 19.95 -24.12
CA LYS A 282 7.15 20.17 -23.32
C LYS A 282 8.28 19.21 -23.65
N PHE A 283 7.95 18.08 -24.27
CA PHE A 283 8.90 17.03 -24.64
C PHE A 283 9.07 16.90 -26.16
N ARG A 284 8.31 17.67 -26.95
CA ARG A 284 8.40 17.73 -28.41
C ARG A 284 9.19 18.97 -28.84
N LYS A 285 10.43 18.81 -29.32
CA LYS A 285 11.09 19.90 -30.07
C LYS A 285 10.54 19.94 -31.49
N HIS A 286 10.17 21.13 -31.96
CA HIS A 286 9.97 21.36 -33.40
C HIS A 286 11.34 21.32 -34.09
N PRO A 287 11.48 20.64 -35.24
CA PRO A 287 12.71 20.74 -36.03
C PRO A 287 12.93 22.21 -36.39
N LYS A 288 14.13 22.73 -36.10
CA LYS A 288 14.56 24.02 -36.65
C LYS A 288 14.62 23.86 -38.18
N GLU A 289 14.02 24.79 -38.92
CA GLU A 289 14.06 24.79 -40.38
C GLU A 289 15.52 24.61 -40.86
N GLY A 290 15.78 23.53 -41.62
CA GLY A 290 17.08 23.28 -42.26
C GLY A 290 17.95 22.18 -41.66
N HIS A 291 17.59 21.54 -40.54
CA HIS A 291 18.35 20.40 -40.00
C HIS A 291 17.57 19.09 -40.17
N VAL A 292 18.06 18.23 -41.07
CA VAL A 292 17.62 16.84 -41.18
C VAL A 292 18.36 16.06 -40.08
N GLU A 293 17.75 15.94 -38.90
CA GLU A 293 18.20 15.00 -37.86
C GLU A 293 17.83 13.58 -38.30
N LYS A 294 18.71 12.95 -39.08
CA LYS A 294 18.77 11.50 -39.20
C LYS A 294 19.81 11.03 -38.18
N GLU A 295 19.36 10.52 -37.03
CA GLU A 295 19.86 9.27 -36.41
C GLU A 295 19.36 9.04 -34.97
N LEU A 296 18.97 10.07 -34.20
CA LEU A 296 18.23 9.89 -32.93
C LEU A 296 16.73 10.21 -33.16
N GLY A 297 15.84 9.41 -32.58
CA GLY A 297 14.39 9.65 -32.66
C GLY A 297 13.99 11.05 -32.18
N CYS A 298 12.74 11.47 -32.43
CA CYS A 298 12.25 12.77 -31.96
C CYS A 298 11.54 12.66 -30.59
N GLY A 299 11.35 13.80 -29.92
CA GLY A 299 10.52 13.87 -28.71
C GLY A 299 11.13 13.19 -27.48
N LEU A 300 10.29 12.47 -26.73
CA LEU A 300 10.66 11.77 -25.49
C LEU A 300 11.78 10.74 -25.71
N GLN A 301 11.81 10.08 -26.87
CA GLN A 301 12.84 9.09 -27.20
C GLN A 301 14.26 9.68 -27.19
N ARG A 302 14.43 10.86 -27.80
CA ARG A 302 15.71 11.58 -27.79
C ARG A 302 16.14 11.89 -26.37
N ILE A 303 15.20 12.44 -25.59
CA ILE A 303 15.46 12.93 -24.23
C ILE A 303 15.91 11.77 -23.33
N ILE A 304 15.18 10.65 -23.36
CA ILE A 304 15.50 9.46 -22.57
C ILE A 304 16.87 8.87 -22.97
N ALA A 305 17.14 8.75 -24.28
CA ALA A 305 18.44 8.28 -24.75
C ALA A 305 19.59 9.19 -24.25
N GLU A 306 19.44 10.50 -24.39
CA GLU A 306 20.42 11.50 -23.94
C GLU A 306 20.67 11.40 -22.43
N ILE A 307 19.62 11.36 -21.59
CA ILE A 307 19.80 11.32 -20.14
C ILE A 307 20.36 9.98 -19.64
N LYS A 308 19.99 8.85 -20.29
CA LYS A 308 20.56 7.54 -19.99
C LYS A 308 22.06 7.51 -20.29
N GLU A 309 22.45 8.02 -21.45
CA GLU A 309 23.86 8.09 -21.85
C GLU A 309 24.67 9.05 -20.96
N GLN A 310 24.18 10.28 -20.78
CA GLN A 310 24.94 11.36 -20.12
C GLN A 310 25.08 11.18 -18.61
N TYR A 311 24.06 10.63 -17.94
CA TYR A 311 23.99 10.49 -16.49
C TYR A 311 24.09 9.03 -16.02
N GLY A 312 24.10 8.08 -16.95
CA GLY A 312 24.19 6.64 -16.66
C GLY A 312 22.98 6.12 -15.91
N LEU A 313 21.77 6.61 -16.24
CA LEU A 313 20.51 6.08 -15.72
C LEU A 313 20.31 4.64 -16.22
N LYS A 314 19.82 3.77 -15.33
CA LYS A 314 19.45 2.39 -15.66
C LYS A 314 17.97 2.27 -15.98
N TYR A 315 17.14 2.95 -15.20
CA TYR A 315 15.69 2.85 -15.26
C TYR A 315 15.07 4.24 -15.37
N VAL A 316 14.19 4.42 -16.34
CA VAL A 316 13.31 5.58 -16.48
C VAL A 316 11.87 5.08 -16.48
N TYR A 317 11.11 5.46 -15.46
CA TYR A 317 9.69 5.19 -15.37
C TYR A 317 8.91 6.46 -15.69
N VAL A 318 7.69 6.30 -16.20
CA VAL A 318 6.77 7.41 -16.39
C VAL A 318 5.47 7.16 -15.64
N TRP A 319 4.85 8.24 -15.18
CA TRP A 319 3.60 8.19 -14.45
C TRP A 319 2.37 8.17 -15.38
N HIS A 320 1.32 7.45 -15.03
CA HIS A 320 -0.03 7.69 -15.53
C HIS A 320 -1.07 7.20 -14.50
N ALA A 321 -2.31 7.71 -14.55
CA ALA A 321 -3.40 7.13 -13.76
C ALA A 321 -3.92 5.84 -14.38
N ILE A 322 -4.55 4.95 -13.59
CA ILE A 322 -5.13 3.70 -14.09
C ILE A 322 -6.16 3.95 -15.21
N THR A 323 -6.89 5.07 -15.15
CA THR A 323 -7.88 5.47 -16.16
C THR A 323 -7.26 6.23 -17.34
N GLY A 324 -5.93 6.37 -17.40
CA GLY A 324 -5.17 7.08 -18.43
C GLY A 324 -4.64 8.43 -17.94
N TYR A 325 -5.50 9.24 -17.31
CA TYR A 325 -5.16 10.45 -16.56
C TYR A 325 -6.19 10.64 -15.44
N TRP A 326 -6.11 11.69 -14.63
CA TRP A 326 -7.04 11.94 -13.51
C TRP A 326 -8.52 11.87 -13.91
N GLY A 327 -8.93 12.60 -14.95
CA GLY A 327 -10.27 12.51 -15.55
C GLY A 327 -10.43 11.34 -16.52
N GLY A 328 -9.46 10.46 -16.68
CA GLY A 328 -9.50 9.34 -17.62
C GLY A 328 -9.22 9.73 -19.07
N VAL A 329 -9.68 8.92 -20.03
CA VAL A 329 -9.46 9.11 -21.48
C VAL A 329 -10.54 10.01 -22.08
N LYS A 330 -10.15 11.00 -22.88
CA LYS A 330 -11.10 11.94 -23.51
C LYS A 330 -11.99 11.24 -24.54
N PRO A 331 -13.31 11.17 -24.33
CA PRO A 331 -14.22 10.61 -25.32
C PRO A 331 -14.18 11.41 -26.62
N ASN A 332 -14.31 10.72 -27.76
CA ASN A 332 -14.40 11.32 -29.10
C ASN A 332 -13.19 12.18 -29.53
N SER A 333 -12.05 12.11 -28.82
CA SER A 333 -10.79 12.68 -29.34
C SER A 333 -10.28 11.81 -30.49
N PRO A 334 -9.86 12.37 -31.65
CA PRO A 334 -9.42 11.58 -32.80
C PRO A 334 -8.34 10.54 -32.49
N ALA A 335 -7.40 10.85 -31.57
CA ALA A 335 -6.34 9.92 -31.19
C ALA A 335 -6.82 8.82 -30.23
N MET A 336 -7.93 9.03 -29.51
CA MET A 336 -8.43 8.14 -28.45
C MET A 336 -9.72 7.39 -28.85
N GLU A 337 -10.31 7.71 -29.99
CA GLU A 337 -11.62 7.19 -30.44
C GLU A 337 -11.70 5.66 -30.43
N SER A 338 -10.60 4.98 -30.81
CA SER A 338 -10.50 3.52 -30.87
C SER A 338 -10.66 2.80 -29.53
N TYR A 339 -10.50 3.51 -28.41
CA TYR A 339 -10.63 2.94 -27.06
C TYR A 339 -12.06 3.02 -26.51
N GLU A 340 -12.97 3.69 -27.22
CA GLU A 340 -14.40 3.74 -26.91
C GLU A 340 -14.73 4.17 -25.47
N ALA A 341 -13.98 5.16 -24.94
CA ALA A 341 -14.17 5.66 -23.58
C ALA A 341 -15.53 6.34 -23.41
N ASN A 342 -16.22 6.04 -22.30
CA ASN A 342 -17.51 6.63 -21.94
C ASN A 342 -17.37 7.46 -20.66
N LEU A 343 -18.14 8.54 -20.58
CA LEU A 343 -18.19 9.34 -19.36
C LEU A 343 -19.01 8.61 -18.28
N VAL A 344 -18.37 8.30 -17.16
CA VAL A 344 -18.95 7.60 -16.01
C VAL A 344 -18.74 8.44 -14.75
N TYR A 345 -19.75 8.56 -13.91
CA TYR A 345 -19.68 9.34 -12.67
C TYR A 345 -19.40 8.42 -11.47
N PRO A 346 -18.26 8.60 -10.78
CA PRO A 346 -17.91 7.86 -9.57
C PRO A 346 -18.99 7.91 -8.50
N MET A 347 -19.25 6.78 -7.85
CA MET A 347 -20.07 6.69 -6.64
C MET A 347 -19.24 6.12 -5.48
N SER A 348 -19.05 6.91 -4.43
CA SER A 348 -18.32 6.47 -3.23
C SER A 348 -19.16 5.46 -2.43
N SER A 349 -18.50 4.51 -1.74
CA SER A 349 -19.19 3.68 -0.75
C SER A 349 -19.51 4.49 0.50
N ALA A 350 -20.56 4.09 1.21
CA ALA A 350 -20.93 4.70 2.49
C ALA A 350 -19.78 4.62 3.52
N GLY A 351 -19.01 3.52 3.52
CA GLY A 351 -17.86 3.35 4.41
C GLY A 351 -16.74 4.37 4.14
N VAL A 352 -16.42 4.62 2.87
CA VAL A 352 -15.43 5.65 2.48
C VAL A 352 -15.94 7.06 2.80
N GLU A 353 -17.23 7.35 2.57
CA GLU A 353 -17.83 8.67 2.88
C GLU A 353 -17.71 9.03 4.37
N VAL A 354 -17.89 8.03 5.25
CA VAL A 354 -17.69 8.21 6.70
C VAL A 354 -16.27 8.69 7.02
N ASN A 355 -15.27 8.19 6.31
CA ASN A 355 -13.86 8.58 6.48
C ASN A 355 -13.49 9.88 5.75
N GLY A 356 -14.35 10.34 4.82
CA GLY A 356 -14.23 11.63 4.13
C GLY A 356 -13.89 11.50 2.66
N VAL A 357 -14.43 12.44 1.87
CA VAL A 357 -14.12 12.60 0.46
C VAL A 357 -13.04 13.67 0.34
N CYS A 358 -11.87 13.30 -0.17
CA CYS A 358 -10.80 14.26 -0.42
C CYS A 358 -11.09 15.09 -1.68
N ASN A 359 -10.48 16.27 -1.79
CA ASN A 359 -10.70 17.20 -2.91
C ASN A 359 -10.45 16.56 -4.29
N VAL A 360 -9.49 15.63 -4.39
CA VAL A 360 -9.22 14.88 -5.62
C VAL A 360 -10.43 14.06 -6.05
N LEU A 361 -11.00 13.28 -5.13
CA LEU A 361 -12.18 12.46 -5.40
C LEU A 361 -13.41 13.32 -5.68
N GLU A 362 -13.60 14.41 -4.93
CA GLU A 362 -14.70 15.35 -5.16
C GLU A 362 -14.65 15.93 -6.58
N SER A 363 -13.46 16.35 -7.04
CA SER A 363 -13.27 16.81 -8.41
C SER A 363 -13.62 15.75 -9.45
N ILE A 364 -13.15 14.51 -9.26
CA ILE A 364 -13.41 13.40 -10.19
C ILE A 364 -14.91 13.03 -10.19
N MET A 365 -15.58 13.09 -9.04
CA MET A 365 -17.03 12.91 -8.92
C MET A 365 -17.82 14.00 -9.68
N MET A 366 -17.39 15.26 -9.60
CA MET A 366 -18.05 16.37 -10.29
C MET A 366 -17.86 16.31 -11.80
N ASN A 367 -16.64 16.02 -12.26
CA ASN A 367 -16.28 16.06 -13.68
C ASN A 367 -16.54 14.72 -14.41
N GLY A 368 -16.72 13.63 -13.67
CA GLY A 368 -16.79 12.27 -14.20
C GLY A 368 -15.45 11.78 -14.76
N VAL A 369 -15.39 10.49 -15.09
CA VAL A 369 -14.22 9.80 -15.63
C VAL A 369 -14.53 9.29 -17.03
N GLY A 370 -13.64 9.56 -17.98
CA GLY A 370 -13.65 8.96 -19.30
C GLY A 370 -13.12 7.53 -19.20
N LEU A 371 -14.01 6.60 -18.88
CA LEU A 371 -13.69 5.20 -18.63
C LEU A 371 -13.64 4.44 -19.96
N VAL A 372 -12.45 3.94 -20.32
CA VAL A 372 -12.27 2.97 -21.41
C VAL A 372 -13.16 1.75 -21.13
N LYS A 373 -13.79 1.15 -22.15
CA LYS A 373 -14.57 -0.08 -21.89
C LYS A 373 -13.65 -1.18 -21.35
N PRO A 374 -14.07 -1.99 -20.37
CA PRO A 374 -13.21 -3.04 -19.80
C PRO A 374 -12.64 -4.00 -20.87
N GLU A 375 -13.40 -4.26 -21.93
CA GLU A 375 -13.02 -5.12 -23.07
C GLU A 375 -11.91 -4.49 -23.95
N LYS A 376 -11.71 -3.17 -23.83
CA LYS A 376 -10.69 -2.37 -24.56
C LYS A 376 -9.54 -1.92 -23.67
N ALA A 377 -9.59 -2.20 -22.36
CA ALA A 377 -8.55 -1.77 -21.42
C ALA A 377 -7.17 -2.33 -21.80
N TYR A 378 -7.09 -3.58 -22.26
CA TYR A 378 -5.83 -4.16 -22.72
C TYR A 378 -5.28 -3.45 -23.95
N ASP A 379 -6.11 -3.19 -24.96
CA ASP A 379 -5.68 -2.49 -26.18
C ASP A 379 -5.12 -1.10 -25.81
N PHE A 380 -5.83 -0.36 -24.96
CA PHE A 380 -5.39 0.94 -24.46
C PHE A 380 -4.03 0.87 -23.74
N TYR A 381 -3.89 0.02 -22.72
CA TYR A 381 -2.63 -0.11 -22.00
C TYR A 381 -1.51 -0.64 -22.89
N ASN A 382 -1.81 -1.56 -23.79
CA ASN A 382 -0.81 -2.13 -24.68
C ASN A 382 -0.26 -1.07 -25.61
N ASP A 383 -1.12 -0.24 -26.21
CA ASP A 383 -0.68 0.80 -27.13
C ASP A 383 0.09 1.90 -26.40
N LEU A 384 -0.37 2.33 -25.22
CA LEU A 384 0.35 3.27 -24.36
C LEU A 384 1.73 2.73 -23.97
N HIS A 385 1.81 1.52 -23.40
CA HIS A 385 3.08 0.96 -22.94
C HIS A 385 4.01 0.56 -24.10
N SER A 386 3.47 0.11 -25.24
CA SER A 386 4.28 -0.15 -26.44
C SER A 386 4.95 1.13 -26.93
N TYR A 387 4.21 2.24 -26.97
CA TYR A 387 4.77 3.55 -27.31
C TYR A 387 5.85 3.96 -26.29
N LEU A 388 5.57 3.88 -25.00
CA LEU A 388 6.55 4.23 -23.95
C LEU A 388 7.83 3.40 -24.05
N ALA A 389 7.71 2.07 -24.15
CA ALA A 389 8.85 1.17 -24.34
C ALA A 389 9.65 1.53 -25.60
N SER A 390 8.98 1.90 -26.71
CA SER A 390 9.66 2.34 -27.94
C SER A 390 10.46 3.64 -27.79
N THR A 391 10.10 4.49 -26.81
CA THR A 391 10.87 5.69 -26.45
C THR A 391 12.02 5.42 -25.48
N GLY A 392 12.19 4.17 -25.05
CA GLY A 392 13.23 3.77 -24.10
C GLY A 392 12.84 3.90 -22.63
N VAL A 393 11.55 4.12 -22.32
CA VAL A 393 11.01 3.98 -20.96
C VAL A 393 11.08 2.51 -20.55
N ASP A 394 11.51 2.25 -19.31
CA ASP A 394 11.70 0.90 -18.79
C ASP A 394 10.51 0.39 -17.98
N GLY A 395 9.64 1.28 -17.49
CA GLY A 395 8.48 0.93 -16.68
C GLY A 395 7.53 2.09 -16.39
N VAL A 396 6.54 1.85 -15.54
CA VAL A 396 5.51 2.84 -15.20
C VAL A 396 5.22 2.94 -13.70
N LYS A 397 4.81 4.12 -13.25
CA LYS A 397 4.13 4.32 -11.96
C LYS A 397 2.65 4.56 -12.26
N VAL A 398 1.77 3.71 -11.72
CA VAL A 398 0.33 3.74 -12.05
C VAL A 398 -0.48 4.15 -10.84
N ASP A 399 -1.04 5.36 -10.90
CA ASP A 399 -1.77 6.00 -9.81
C ASP A 399 -3.29 5.83 -9.91
N ALA A 400 -3.99 6.31 -8.88
CA ALA A 400 -5.44 6.32 -8.75
C ALA A 400 -6.12 4.94 -8.90
N GLN A 401 -5.44 3.83 -8.66
CA GLN A 401 -5.97 2.49 -8.98
C GLN A 401 -7.30 2.17 -8.26
N THR A 402 -7.44 2.65 -7.03
CA THR A 402 -8.66 2.48 -6.22
C THR A 402 -9.89 3.13 -6.85
N ILE A 403 -9.76 4.07 -7.81
CA ILE A 403 -10.91 4.75 -8.44
C ILE A 403 -11.91 3.77 -9.06
N LEU A 404 -11.43 2.63 -9.53
CA LEU A 404 -12.24 1.58 -10.15
C LEU A 404 -13.37 1.09 -9.23
N GLU A 405 -13.22 1.15 -7.90
CA GLU A 405 -14.26 0.68 -6.99
C GLU A 405 -15.55 1.51 -7.01
N THR A 406 -15.45 2.73 -7.53
CA THR A 406 -16.54 3.71 -7.63
C THR A 406 -17.21 3.71 -9.00
N LEU A 407 -16.63 2.99 -9.97
CA LEU A 407 -17.03 2.99 -11.38
C LEU A 407 -17.73 1.69 -11.80
N GLY A 408 -17.96 0.76 -10.85
CA GLY A 408 -18.47 -0.58 -11.12
C GLY A 408 -19.91 -0.67 -11.64
N LYS A 409 -20.73 0.39 -11.47
CA LYS A 409 -22.14 0.40 -11.89
C LYS A 409 -22.28 0.23 -13.40
N GLY A 410 -23.00 -0.80 -13.83
CA GLY A 410 -23.19 -1.15 -15.23
C GLY A 410 -22.07 -2.00 -15.82
N TYR A 411 -21.06 -2.34 -15.01
CA TYR A 411 -19.91 -3.16 -15.41
C TYR A 411 -19.77 -4.44 -14.58
N GLY A 412 -20.82 -4.83 -13.86
CA GLY A 412 -20.84 -6.05 -13.04
C GLY A 412 -20.23 -5.87 -11.65
N GLY A 413 -20.23 -4.64 -11.14
CA GLY A 413 -19.73 -4.34 -9.80
C GLY A 413 -18.23 -4.03 -9.75
N ARG A 414 -17.80 -3.56 -8.59
CA ARG A 414 -16.44 -3.07 -8.34
C ARG A 414 -15.38 -4.14 -8.50
N VAL A 415 -15.65 -5.35 -8.03
CA VAL A 415 -14.70 -6.45 -8.04
C VAL A 415 -14.44 -6.89 -9.48
N ASN A 416 -15.49 -7.06 -10.28
CA ASN A 416 -15.36 -7.44 -11.68
C ASN A 416 -14.61 -6.37 -12.50
N LEU A 417 -14.97 -5.10 -12.32
CA LEU A 417 -14.31 -4.00 -13.01
C LEU A 417 -12.82 -3.90 -12.63
N ALA A 418 -12.51 -3.92 -11.33
CA ALA A 418 -11.15 -3.90 -10.84
C ALA A 418 -10.35 -5.06 -11.42
N ARG A 419 -10.88 -6.29 -11.38
CA ARG A 419 -10.20 -7.48 -11.90
C ARG A 419 -9.86 -7.35 -13.39
N LYS A 420 -10.83 -6.97 -14.23
CA LYS A 420 -10.59 -6.80 -15.68
C LYS A 420 -9.50 -5.77 -15.97
N TYR A 421 -9.50 -4.66 -15.24
CA TYR A 421 -8.52 -3.58 -15.41
C TYR A 421 -7.11 -3.99 -14.98
N HIS A 422 -6.97 -4.60 -13.81
CA HIS A 422 -5.66 -5.06 -13.33
C HIS A 422 -5.11 -6.21 -14.18
N GLU A 423 -5.95 -7.14 -14.65
CA GLU A 423 -5.54 -8.18 -15.59
C GLU A 423 -5.03 -7.60 -16.91
N ALA A 424 -5.73 -6.60 -17.46
CA ALA A 424 -5.30 -5.87 -18.66
C ALA A 424 -3.99 -5.12 -18.44
N LEU A 425 -3.83 -4.47 -17.28
CA LEU A 425 -2.62 -3.75 -16.89
C LEU A 425 -1.43 -4.71 -16.79
N GLU A 426 -1.53 -5.78 -16.00
CA GLU A 426 -0.49 -6.79 -15.83
C GLU A 426 -0.10 -7.46 -17.16
N ALA A 427 -1.08 -7.69 -18.05
CA ALA A 427 -0.83 -8.24 -19.38
C ALA A 427 -0.03 -7.26 -20.26
N SER A 428 -0.32 -5.96 -20.19
CA SER A 428 0.44 -4.94 -20.92
C SER A 428 1.85 -4.77 -20.36
N ILE A 429 2.02 -4.75 -19.03
CA ILE A 429 3.34 -4.68 -18.39
C ILE A 429 4.21 -5.85 -18.84
N ALA A 430 3.70 -7.09 -18.73
CA ALA A 430 4.45 -8.29 -19.10
C ALA A 430 4.82 -8.35 -20.59
N ARG A 431 4.09 -7.63 -21.46
CA ARG A 431 4.36 -7.57 -22.90
C ARG A 431 5.42 -6.53 -23.25
N ASN A 432 5.42 -5.40 -22.56
CA ASN A 432 6.19 -4.22 -22.98
C ASN A 432 7.42 -3.94 -22.12
N PHE A 433 7.47 -4.46 -20.89
CA PHE A 433 8.58 -4.24 -19.96
C PHE A 433 9.18 -5.56 -19.46
N SER A 434 10.51 -5.63 -19.38
CA SER A 434 11.23 -6.90 -19.22
C SER A 434 11.31 -7.43 -17.78
N ASP A 435 11.19 -6.58 -16.77
CA ASP A 435 11.52 -6.89 -15.38
C ASP A 435 10.32 -6.82 -14.42
N ASN A 436 9.09 -6.80 -14.94
CA ASN A 436 7.87 -6.50 -14.17
C ASN A 436 7.87 -5.06 -13.65
N ASP A 437 8.26 -4.14 -14.53
CA ASP A 437 8.59 -2.76 -14.23
C ASP A 437 7.34 -1.88 -14.03
N ILE A 438 6.71 -2.03 -12.85
CA ILE A 438 5.55 -1.23 -12.43
C ILE A 438 5.62 -0.90 -10.94
N ILE A 439 5.19 0.31 -10.58
CA ILE A 439 4.88 0.71 -9.21
C ILE A 439 3.37 1.00 -9.13
N SER A 440 2.61 0.20 -8.37
CA SER A 440 1.20 0.48 -8.10
C SER A 440 1.06 1.55 -7.02
N CYS A 441 0.13 2.49 -7.20
CA CYS A 441 -0.02 3.63 -6.31
C CYS A 441 -1.51 4.01 -6.18
N MET A 442 -1.88 4.56 -5.01
CA MET A 442 -3.28 4.81 -4.63
C MET A 442 -4.15 3.54 -4.76
N SER A 443 -3.58 2.40 -4.38
CA SER A 443 -4.05 1.05 -4.70
C SER A 443 -4.34 0.21 -3.45
N HIS A 444 -4.66 0.86 -2.33
CA HIS A 444 -4.82 0.16 -1.05
C HIS A 444 -6.13 -0.60 -0.90
N ASN A 445 -7.09 -0.53 -1.83
CA ASN A 445 -8.33 -1.29 -1.70
C ASN A 445 -8.12 -2.80 -1.89
N THR A 446 -8.95 -3.61 -1.22
CA THR A 446 -8.88 -5.07 -1.37
C THR A 446 -9.42 -5.57 -2.71
N ASP A 447 -10.18 -4.75 -3.45
CA ASP A 447 -10.62 -5.07 -4.81
C ASP A 447 -9.42 -5.33 -5.73
N GLY A 448 -8.39 -4.45 -5.67
CA GLY A 448 -7.14 -4.57 -6.40
C GLY A 448 -6.20 -5.61 -5.81
N LEU A 449 -5.95 -5.56 -4.49
CA LEU A 449 -4.99 -6.47 -3.82
C LEU A 449 -5.30 -7.96 -4.06
N TYR A 450 -6.59 -8.34 -4.06
CA TYR A 450 -7.01 -9.71 -4.34
C TYR A 450 -7.20 -10.03 -5.84
N SER A 451 -6.81 -9.12 -6.74
CA SER A 451 -6.93 -9.29 -8.19
C SER A 451 -5.59 -9.27 -8.95
N GLU A 452 -4.47 -9.03 -8.27
CA GLU A 452 -3.14 -8.88 -8.90
C GLU A 452 -2.23 -10.10 -8.68
N LYS A 453 -1.76 -10.70 -9.78
CA LYS A 453 -0.94 -11.93 -9.76
C LYS A 453 0.54 -11.67 -9.99
N LYS A 454 0.90 -10.58 -10.65
CA LYS A 454 2.26 -10.28 -11.10
C LYS A 454 2.81 -9.01 -10.47
N THR A 455 2.02 -7.93 -10.37
CA THR A 455 2.51 -6.64 -9.86
C THR A 455 3.12 -6.80 -8.48
N ALA A 456 4.38 -6.39 -8.33
CA ALA A 456 5.20 -6.75 -7.17
C ALA A 456 5.57 -5.57 -6.28
N ILE A 457 5.32 -4.32 -6.69
CA ILE A 457 5.63 -3.12 -5.90
C ILE A 457 4.39 -2.26 -5.79
N MET A 458 4.10 -1.79 -4.58
CA MET A 458 3.01 -0.86 -4.31
C MET A 458 3.44 0.19 -3.28
N ARG A 459 3.12 1.46 -3.54
CA ARG A 459 3.21 2.52 -2.52
C ARG A 459 2.30 2.19 -1.35
N ALA A 460 2.87 2.15 -0.14
CA ALA A 460 2.20 1.70 1.08
C ALA A 460 1.83 2.85 2.05
N SER A 461 1.83 4.09 1.57
CA SER A 461 1.52 5.29 2.36
C SER A 461 0.82 6.35 1.53
N ASP A 462 0.21 7.31 2.23
CA ASP A 462 -0.12 8.61 1.66
C ASP A 462 1.14 9.34 1.19
N ASP A 463 0.95 10.46 0.48
CA ASP A 463 2.07 11.25 -0.04
C ASP A 463 2.90 11.87 1.10
N PHE A 464 4.19 12.00 0.85
CA PHE A 464 5.07 12.88 1.60
C PHE A 464 4.65 14.34 1.35
N PHE A 465 4.09 15.01 2.36
CA PHE A 465 3.69 16.41 2.28
C PHE A 465 4.77 17.33 2.89
N PRO A 466 5.74 17.87 2.12
CA PRO A 466 6.86 18.64 2.65
C PRO A 466 6.46 19.91 3.41
N ARG A 467 5.25 20.43 3.18
CA ARG A 467 4.75 21.67 3.81
C ARG A 467 3.76 21.41 4.94
N ASP A 468 3.44 20.15 5.25
CA ASP A 468 2.57 19.78 6.35
C ASP A 468 3.38 19.08 7.46
N PRO A 469 3.83 19.82 8.49
CA PRO A 469 4.59 19.24 9.59
C PRO A 469 3.85 18.10 10.31
N ALA A 470 2.51 18.11 10.32
CA ALA A 470 1.70 17.09 10.98
C ALA A 470 1.73 15.73 10.25
N SER A 471 2.17 15.70 8.99
CA SER A 471 2.13 14.51 8.14
C SER A 471 3.33 13.56 8.37
N HIS A 472 4.47 14.04 8.86
CA HIS A 472 5.73 13.28 8.82
C HIS A 472 5.78 12.07 9.76
N THR A 473 5.38 12.24 11.03
CA THR A 473 5.42 11.13 12.00
C THR A 473 4.39 10.06 11.66
N ILE A 474 3.20 10.48 11.24
CA ILE A 474 2.13 9.56 10.84
C ILE A 474 2.43 8.88 9.51
N HIS A 475 3.21 9.48 8.60
CA HIS A 475 3.70 8.83 7.38
C HIS A 475 4.52 7.59 7.72
N VAL A 476 5.56 7.75 8.56
CA VAL A 476 6.45 6.65 8.93
C VAL A 476 5.73 5.59 9.76
N ALA A 477 4.81 5.99 10.64
CA ALA A 477 3.96 5.03 11.33
C ALA A 477 3.06 4.27 10.34
N SER A 478 2.28 4.96 9.52
CA SER A 478 1.34 4.34 8.57
C SER A 478 2.04 3.38 7.63
N VAL A 479 3.14 3.77 7.01
CA VAL A 479 3.84 2.92 6.04
C VAL A 479 4.38 1.64 6.69
N ALA A 480 4.89 1.73 7.92
CA ALA A 480 5.39 0.57 8.66
C ALA A 480 4.24 -0.40 8.99
N TYR A 481 3.16 0.09 9.59
CA TYR A 481 2.02 -0.77 9.94
C TYR A 481 1.33 -1.34 8.70
N ASN A 482 1.11 -0.54 7.65
CA ASN A 482 0.57 -1.01 6.37
C ASN A 482 1.42 -2.12 5.76
N SER A 483 2.76 -2.04 5.89
CA SER A 483 3.71 -3.06 5.40
C SER A 483 3.55 -4.43 6.09
N THR A 484 2.83 -4.50 7.23
CA THR A 484 2.48 -5.78 7.88
C THR A 484 1.47 -6.58 7.04
N PHE A 485 0.60 -5.89 6.30
CA PHE A 485 -0.45 -6.52 5.49
C PHE A 485 -0.16 -6.42 4.00
N VAL A 486 0.07 -5.21 3.48
CA VAL A 486 0.38 -4.99 2.05
C VAL A 486 1.66 -5.71 1.65
N GLY A 487 2.61 -5.86 2.58
CA GLY A 487 3.86 -6.60 2.40
C GLY A 487 3.69 -8.09 2.07
N GLU A 488 2.51 -8.68 2.26
CA GLU A 488 2.20 -10.05 1.85
C GLU A 488 1.76 -10.13 0.36
N PHE A 489 1.32 -9.01 -0.22
CA PHE A 489 0.87 -8.92 -1.60
C PHE A 489 1.95 -8.34 -2.52
N MET A 490 2.66 -7.31 -2.04
CA MET A 490 3.62 -6.52 -2.81
C MET A 490 4.72 -5.98 -1.90
N GLN A 491 5.92 -5.78 -2.46
CA GLN A 491 7.01 -5.08 -1.79
C GLN A 491 6.60 -3.61 -1.59
N PRO A 492 6.50 -3.14 -0.33
CA PRO A 492 6.08 -1.77 -0.06
C PRO A 492 7.09 -0.75 -0.59
N ASP A 493 6.62 0.19 -1.38
CA ASP A 493 7.29 1.46 -1.66
C ASP A 493 6.88 2.47 -0.58
N TRP A 494 7.88 3.12 0.04
CA TRP A 494 7.67 4.02 1.19
C TRP A 494 7.54 5.48 0.81
N ASP A 495 7.42 5.74 -0.50
CA ASP A 495 7.29 7.05 -1.12
C ASP A 495 8.60 7.87 -1.11
N MET A 496 8.66 8.83 -2.03
CA MET A 496 9.71 9.85 -2.08
C MET A 496 9.81 10.63 -0.77
N PHE A 497 10.91 11.36 -0.61
CA PHE A 497 11.06 12.38 0.42
C PHE A 497 12.02 13.47 -0.05
N HIS A 498 12.12 14.57 0.71
CA HIS A 498 13.12 15.61 0.49
C HIS A 498 14.37 15.37 1.34
N SER A 499 15.55 15.36 0.70
CA SER A 499 16.83 15.26 1.40
C SER A 499 17.20 16.55 2.13
N GLN A 500 16.80 17.70 1.59
CA GLN A 500 16.96 19.00 2.24
C GLN A 500 15.66 19.40 2.95
N HIS A 501 15.43 18.81 4.12
CA HIS A 501 14.22 19.03 4.91
C HIS A 501 14.48 18.82 6.41
N PRO A 502 13.79 19.53 7.34
CA PRO A 502 13.96 19.31 8.78
C PRO A 502 13.76 17.86 9.25
N MET A 503 12.89 17.11 8.56
CA MET A 503 12.64 15.69 8.82
C MET A 503 13.43 14.74 7.90
N ALA A 504 14.44 15.22 7.17
CA ALA A 504 15.13 14.41 6.16
C ALA A 504 15.89 13.21 6.74
N GLU A 505 16.64 13.38 7.84
CA GLU A 505 17.31 12.24 8.50
C GLU A 505 16.30 11.22 9.03
N TYR A 506 15.13 11.68 9.51
CA TYR A 506 14.05 10.83 10.01
C TYR A 506 13.48 9.95 8.88
N HIS A 507 13.13 10.55 7.74
CA HIS A 507 12.64 9.82 6.57
C HIS A 507 13.72 8.94 5.94
N GLY A 508 14.96 9.43 5.80
CA GLY A 508 16.08 8.66 5.27
C GLY A 508 16.35 7.39 6.09
N ALA A 509 16.36 7.51 7.42
CA ALA A 509 16.51 6.35 8.30
C ALA A 509 15.35 5.35 8.18
N ALA A 510 14.12 5.83 8.02
CA ALA A 510 12.95 4.98 7.80
C ALA A 510 13.06 4.16 6.50
N ARG A 511 13.44 4.79 5.38
CA ARG A 511 13.64 4.07 4.11
C ARG A 511 14.83 3.11 4.15
N ALA A 512 15.89 3.43 4.88
CA ALA A 512 17.04 2.53 5.05
C ALA A 512 16.68 1.19 5.72
N VAL A 513 15.73 1.19 6.67
CA VAL A 513 15.22 -0.05 7.31
C VAL A 513 13.99 -0.64 6.60
N GLY A 514 13.30 0.13 5.75
CA GLY A 514 12.02 -0.26 5.15
C GLY A 514 12.08 -1.39 4.11
N GLY A 515 13.28 -1.69 3.57
CA GLY A 515 13.45 -2.69 2.50
C GLY A 515 12.85 -2.27 1.16
N CYS A 516 12.59 -0.98 0.98
CA CYS A 516 11.95 -0.34 -0.16
C CYS A 516 12.96 0.33 -1.11
N ALA A 517 12.48 0.86 -2.23
CA ALA A 517 13.27 1.78 -3.04
C ALA A 517 13.59 3.05 -2.25
N ILE A 518 14.73 3.67 -2.54
CA ILE A 518 15.09 4.98 -1.97
C ILE A 518 15.22 5.97 -3.11
N TYR A 519 14.25 6.86 -3.21
CA TYR A 519 14.27 7.96 -4.16
C TYR A 519 13.82 9.25 -3.48
N VAL A 520 14.41 10.36 -3.93
CA VAL A 520 14.05 11.70 -3.43
C VAL A 520 13.23 12.45 -4.47
N SER A 521 12.57 13.52 -4.05
CA SER A 521 11.88 14.44 -4.96
C SER A 521 12.40 15.88 -4.85
N ASP A 522 13.68 16.02 -4.51
CA ASP A 522 14.35 17.31 -4.37
C ASP A 522 14.24 18.16 -5.63
N LYS A 523 14.05 19.48 -5.43
CA LYS A 523 14.25 20.46 -6.49
C LYS A 523 15.73 20.50 -6.91
N PRO A 524 16.05 20.81 -8.18
CA PRO A 524 17.43 20.99 -8.60
C PRO A 524 18.19 21.96 -7.68
N GLU A 525 19.42 21.59 -7.32
CA GLU A 525 20.31 22.34 -6.41
C GLU A 525 19.87 22.38 -4.92
N CYS A 526 18.73 21.78 -4.56
CA CYS A 526 18.22 21.69 -3.19
C CYS A 526 18.45 20.29 -2.58
N HIS A 527 19.72 19.89 -2.45
CA HIS A 527 20.11 18.55 -2.00
C HIS A 527 20.92 18.59 -0.70
N ASP A 528 20.66 17.66 0.22
CA ASP A 528 21.59 17.32 1.30
C ASP A 528 22.49 16.15 0.87
N PHE A 529 23.62 16.46 0.22
CA PHE A 529 24.55 15.44 -0.22
C PHE A 529 25.21 14.64 0.91
N ASN A 530 25.24 15.16 2.15
CA ASN A 530 25.76 14.40 3.28
C ASN A 530 24.80 13.30 3.68
N LEU A 531 23.49 13.60 3.71
CA LEU A 531 22.46 12.59 3.93
C LEU A 531 22.41 11.59 2.77
N LEU A 532 22.42 12.05 1.52
CA LEU A 532 22.33 11.16 0.35
C LEU A 532 23.47 10.14 0.30
N LYS A 533 24.70 10.54 0.66
CA LYS A 533 25.86 9.63 0.75
C LYS A 533 25.75 8.57 1.86
N LYS A 534 24.82 8.72 2.82
CA LYS A 534 24.50 7.68 3.81
C LYS A 534 23.54 6.62 3.25
N LEU A 535 22.79 6.95 2.20
CA LEU A 535 21.72 6.10 1.63
C LEU A 535 22.12 5.45 0.30
N SER A 536 22.99 6.09 -0.47
CA SER A 536 23.42 5.66 -1.80
C SER A 536 24.93 5.44 -1.85
N LEU A 537 25.34 4.33 -2.46
CA LEU A 537 26.74 4.00 -2.71
C LEU A 537 27.28 4.77 -3.93
N PRO A 538 28.62 4.86 -4.11
CA PRO A 538 29.21 5.61 -5.22
C PRO A 538 28.77 5.16 -6.63
N ASP A 539 28.35 3.91 -6.79
CA ASP A 539 27.83 3.38 -8.06
C ASP A 539 26.32 3.63 -8.26
N GLY A 540 25.66 4.23 -7.26
CA GLY A 540 24.24 4.55 -7.23
C GLY A 540 23.35 3.40 -6.71
N SER A 541 23.93 2.26 -6.30
CA SER A 541 23.17 1.20 -5.63
C SER A 541 22.85 1.57 -4.18
N ILE A 542 21.84 0.91 -3.61
CA ILE A 542 21.45 1.09 -2.20
C ILE A 542 21.64 -0.19 -1.39
N LEU A 543 21.89 -0.04 -0.08
CA LEU A 543 21.96 -1.16 0.87
C LEU A 543 20.57 -1.54 1.37
N ARG A 544 19.72 -2.01 0.46
CA ARG A 544 18.33 -2.36 0.74
C ARG A 544 18.22 -3.58 1.64
N ALA A 545 17.37 -3.50 2.67
CA ALA A 545 16.99 -4.66 3.47
C ALA A 545 16.08 -5.62 2.68
N LYS A 546 16.05 -6.90 3.04
CA LYS A 546 15.47 -7.98 2.23
C LYS A 546 13.95 -8.09 2.32
N LEU A 547 13.36 -7.76 3.47
CA LEU A 547 11.93 -7.92 3.72
C LEU A 547 11.20 -6.58 3.63
N PRO A 548 9.87 -6.57 3.54
CA PRO A 548 9.08 -5.41 3.93
C PRO A 548 9.39 -5.05 5.40
N GLY A 549 9.79 -3.80 5.66
CA GLY A 549 10.00 -3.32 7.04
C GLY A 549 8.69 -3.28 7.81
N ARG A 550 8.66 -3.85 9.02
CA ARG A 550 7.43 -4.00 9.83
C ARG A 550 7.67 -3.52 11.26
N PRO A 551 6.63 -3.08 12.00
CA PRO A 551 6.73 -2.82 13.42
C PRO A 551 7.22 -4.08 14.13
N THR A 552 8.00 -3.93 15.19
CA THR A 552 8.34 -5.05 16.08
C THR A 552 7.08 -5.53 16.79
N ARG A 553 7.10 -6.78 17.24
CA ARG A 553 5.95 -7.43 17.87
C ARG A 553 5.36 -6.65 19.04
N ASP A 554 6.19 -6.00 19.85
CA ASP A 554 5.75 -5.19 21.00
C ASP A 554 5.12 -3.83 20.60
N CYS A 555 5.38 -3.36 19.37
CA CYS A 555 4.76 -2.17 18.82
C CYS A 555 3.37 -2.44 18.21
N LEU A 556 3.07 -3.67 17.76
CA LEU A 556 1.88 -3.98 16.94
C LEU A 556 0.56 -3.48 17.54
N PHE A 557 0.41 -3.44 18.86
CA PHE A 557 -0.84 -3.09 19.54
C PHE A 557 -0.71 -1.85 20.46
N SER A 558 0.28 -1.01 20.18
CA SER A 558 0.55 0.24 20.89
C SER A 558 0.46 1.40 19.90
N ASP A 559 0.08 2.60 20.34
CA ASP A 559 -0.02 3.79 19.47
C ASP A 559 1.23 4.67 19.59
N PRO A 560 2.24 4.49 18.72
CA PRO A 560 3.49 5.23 18.80
C PRO A 560 3.35 6.72 18.45
N ALA A 561 2.18 7.15 17.96
CA ALA A 561 1.93 8.54 17.61
C ALA A 561 1.25 9.35 18.71
N ARG A 562 0.61 8.69 19.69
CA ARG A 562 -0.31 9.35 20.63
C ARG A 562 -0.19 8.94 22.09
N ASP A 563 0.35 7.76 22.38
CA ASP A 563 0.29 7.22 23.74
C ASP A 563 1.30 7.86 24.71
N LYS A 564 2.16 8.76 24.21
CA LYS A 564 3.23 9.47 24.94
C LYS A 564 4.26 8.55 25.58
N LYS A 565 4.35 7.29 25.15
CA LYS A 565 5.14 6.24 25.80
C LYS A 565 5.90 5.36 24.82
N SER A 566 5.27 4.97 23.73
CA SER A 566 5.81 3.99 22.80
C SER A 566 6.70 4.65 21.75
N LEU A 567 7.87 4.04 21.56
CA LEU A 567 8.68 4.23 20.35
C LEU A 567 8.19 3.27 19.28
N LEU A 568 8.18 3.70 18.02
CA LEU A 568 8.01 2.79 16.91
C LEU A 568 9.36 2.15 16.61
N LYS A 569 9.47 0.84 16.83
CA LYS A 569 10.60 0.03 16.37
C LYS A 569 10.20 -0.66 15.08
N ILE A 570 11.03 -0.56 14.06
CA ILE A 570 10.84 -1.18 12.75
C ILE A 570 11.98 -2.17 12.55
N TRP A 571 11.67 -3.42 12.25
CA TRP A 571 12.67 -4.45 12.03
C TRP A 571 12.69 -4.94 10.58
N ASN A 572 13.85 -5.43 10.17
CA ASN A 572 14.10 -6.04 8.88
C ASN A 572 15.33 -6.98 8.94
N LEU A 573 15.64 -7.65 7.84
CA LEU A 573 16.85 -8.46 7.66
C LEU A 573 17.70 -7.94 6.51
N ASN A 574 19.02 -8.04 6.63
CA ASN A 574 19.91 -7.99 5.48
C ASN A 574 20.45 -9.41 5.17
N SER A 575 21.52 -9.54 4.38
CA SER A 575 22.10 -10.85 4.06
C SER A 575 22.77 -11.59 5.22
N PHE A 576 23.11 -10.89 6.30
CA PHE A 576 23.99 -11.38 7.36
C PHE A 576 23.49 -11.07 8.78
N SER A 577 22.56 -10.14 8.96
CA SER A 577 22.11 -9.69 10.28
C SER A 577 20.67 -9.17 10.27
N GLY A 578 20.15 -8.94 11.48
CA GLY A 578 18.97 -8.10 11.70
C GLY A 578 19.29 -6.62 11.58
N VAL A 579 18.28 -5.83 11.22
CA VAL A 579 18.31 -4.37 11.19
C VAL A 579 17.11 -3.85 11.97
N ILE A 580 17.32 -2.87 12.85
CA ILE A 580 16.25 -2.18 13.58
C ILE A 580 16.42 -0.67 13.44
N GLY A 581 15.33 0.01 13.09
CA GLY A 581 15.19 1.46 13.23
C GLY A 581 14.25 1.79 14.39
N VAL A 582 14.59 2.81 15.19
CA VAL A 582 13.78 3.24 16.35
C VAL A 582 13.40 4.70 16.17
N PHE A 583 12.10 4.98 16.18
CA PHE A 583 11.52 6.27 15.84
C PHE A 583 10.61 6.77 16.96
N ASN A 584 10.77 8.03 17.33
CA ASN A 584 9.78 8.74 18.12
C ASN A 584 8.74 9.33 17.16
N CYS A 585 7.54 8.74 17.11
CA CYS A 585 6.45 9.17 16.23
C CYS A 585 5.41 10.06 16.93
N GLN A 586 5.65 10.43 18.19
CA GLN A 586 4.71 11.21 18.99
C GLN A 586 4.54 12.63 18.44
N GLY A 587 3.49 13.32 18.85
CA GLY A 587 3.27 14.75 18.56
C GLY A 587 2.24 15.04 17.48
N ALA A 588 2.19 14.21 16.43
CA ALA A 588 1.25 14.38 15.33
C ALA A 588 0.69 13.04 14.82
N GLY A 589 -0.57 13.06 14.34
CA GLY A 589 -1.29 11.86 13.90
C GLY A 589 -2.56 12.16 13.12
N TRP A 590 -3.12 11.14 12.44
CA TRP A 590 -4.37 11.25 11.69
C TRP A 590 -5.60 11.44 12.59
N CYS A 591 -6.27 12.59 12.52
CA CYS A 591 -7.47 12.85 13.32
C CYS A 591 -8.74 12.37 12.58
N ARG A 592 -9.45 11.39 13.16
CA ARG A 592 -10.72 10.87 12.58
C ARG A 592 -11.89 11.85 12.58
N VAL A 593 -11.85 12.86 13.46
CA VAL A 593 -12.91 13.89 13.55
C VAL A 593 -12.75 14.94 12.47
N THR A 594 -11.55 15.52 12.36
CA THR A 594 -11.25 16.60 11.40
C THR A 594 -10.79 16.07 10.04
N LYS A 595 -10.56 14.76 9.93
CA LYS A 595 -10.16 14.04 8.70
C LYS A 595 -8.91 14.63 8.05
N LYS A 596 -7.92 14.94 8.89
CA LYS A 596 -6.60 15.42 8.47
C LYS A 596 -5.52 15.08 9.50
N PRO A 597 -4.23 15.06 9.12
CA PRO A 597 -3.13 15.08 10.08
C PRO A 597 -3.22 16.33 10.96
N LEU A 598 -2.99 16.14 12.27
CA LEU A 598 -2.94 17.24 13.23
C LEU A 598 -1.74 17.07 14.15
N ILE A 599 -1.12 18.19 14.51
CA ILE A 599 -0.24 18.27 15.67
C ILE A 599 -1.15 18.36 16.90
N HIS A 600 -1.09 17.35 17.77
CA HIS A 600 -1.83 17.31 19.03
C HIS A 600 -0.94 17.56 20.24
N GLU A 601 0.38 17.55 20.05
CA GLU A 601 1.38 17.89 21.07
C GLU A 601 2.60 18.52 20.38
N GLU A 602 2.81 19.82 20.57
CA GLU A 602 3.94 20.55 19.96
C GLU A 602 5.29 20.18 20.59
N HIS A 603 5.27 19.81 21.88
CA HIS A 603 6.48 19.52 22.66
C HIS A 603 6.55 18.03 22.96
N VAL A 604 7.21 17.29 22.08
CA VAL A 604 7.41 15.85 22.24
C VAL A 604 8.55 15.59 23.23
N GLU A 605 8.23 14.90 24.33
CA GLU A 605 9.24 14.50 25.31
C GLU A 605 10.21 13.45 24.75
N THR A 606 11.42 13.43 25.32
CA THR A 606 12.38 12.36 25.03
C THR A 606 11.88 11.06 25.65
N LEU A 607 11.64 10.06 24.81
CA LEU A 607 11.26 8.72 25.25
C LEU A 607 12.50 7.82 25.41
N THR A 608 12.43 6.90 26.37
CA THR A 608 13.43 5.86 26.58
C THR A 608 12.80 4.50 26.30
N GLY A 609 13.48 3.66 25.55
CA GLY A 609 13.07 2.28 25.28
C GLY A 609 14.25 1.33 25.33
N SER A 610 13.99 0.05 25.10
CA SER A 610 15.03 -0.98 24.97
C SER A 610 14.84 -1.75 23.67
N ILE A 611 15.95 -2.27 23.16
CA ILE A 611 15.98 -3.18 22.02
C ILE A 611 16.57 -4.52 22.46
N THR A 612 16.06 -5.59 21.88
CA THR A 612 16.55 -6.95 22.13
C THR A 612 16.69 -7.69 20.81
N ALA A 613 17.45 -8.78 20.77
CA ALA A 613 17.54 -9.64 19.58
C ALA A 613 16.16 -10.18 19.14
N LYS A 614 15.23 -10.37 20.10
CA LYS A 614 13.86 -10.83 19.85
C LYS A 614 12.97 -9.79 19.15
N ASP A 615 13.42 -8.55 19.02
CA ASP A 615 12.71 -7.53 18.25
C ASP A 615 12.86 -7.77 16.73
N VAL A 616 13.91 -8.48 16.30
CA VAL A 616 14.05 -8.96 14.93
C VAL A 616 13.49 -10.38 14.85
N ASP A 617 12.23 -10.49 14.48
CA ASP A 617 11.46 -11.72 14.60
C ASP A 617 12.08 -12.90 13.81
N TYR A 618 12.61 -12.61 12.63
CA TYR A 618 13.26 -13.60 11.77
C TYR A 618 14.78 -13.66 11.88
N LEU A 619 15.37 -13.10 12.94
CA LEU A 619 16.82 -13.18 13.17
C LEU A 619 17.38 -14.61 13.13
N PRO A 620 16.70 -15.66 13.66
CA PRO A 620 17.18 -17.03 13.53
C PRO A 620 17.38 -17.51 12.08
N ARG A 621 16.69 -16.91 11.09
CA ARG A 621 16.80 -17.30 9.67
C ARG A 621 18.11 -16.89 9.01
N VAL A 622 18.84 -15.95 9.62
CA VAL A 622 20.13 -15.44 9.12
C VAL A 622 21.28 -15.67 10.10
N ALA A 623 21.00 -16.25 11.26
CA ALA A 623 22.00 -16.66 12.24
C ALA A 623 22.58 -18.04 11.86
N ASP A 624 23.82 -18.30 12.27
CA ASP A 624 24.48 -19.59 12.04
C ASP A 624 23.81 -20.75 12.79
N ASP A 625 23.93 -21.96 12.25
CA ASP A 625 23.46 -23.19 12.89
C ASP A 625 24.12 -23.35 14.28
N GLY A 626 23.31 -23.30 15.33
CA GLY A 626 23.79 -23.37 16.72
C GLY A 626 23.84 -22.04 17.47
N TRP A 627 23.29 -20.96 16.91
CA TRP A 627 23.11 -19.69 17.62
C TRP A 627 22.40 -19.87 18.97
N SER A 628 23.07 -19.44 20.07
CA SER A 628 22.59 -19.53 21.45
C SER A 628 21.59 -18.44 21.85
N GLY A 629 21.36 -17.44 20.98
CA GLY A 629 20.63 -16.21 21.30
C GLY A 629 21.54 -15.02 21.62
N ASP A 630 22.85 -15.23 21.80
CA ASP A 630 23.80 -14.15 22.09
C ASP A 630 23.94 -13.22 20.89
N THR A 631 23.85 -11.90 21.08
CA THR A 631 23.87 -10.91 19.99
C THR A 631 24.72 -9.70 20.34
N MET A 632 25.49 -9.22 19.36
CA MET A 632 26.16 -7.92 19.44
C MET A 632 25.33 -6.87 18.70
N VAL A 633 25.14 -5.71 19.32
CA VAL A 633 24.37 -4.60 18.74
C VAL A 633 25.33 -3.50 18.32
N TYR A 634 25.29 -3.15 17.04
CA TYR A 634 26.08 -2.05 16.49
C TYR A 634 25.17 -0.83 16.25
N SER A 635 25.57 0.33 16.79
CA SER A 635 24.86 1.60 16.59
C SER A 635 25.79 2.64 15.99
N HIS A 636 25.30 3.37 14.97
CA HIS A 636 26.07 4.42 14.29
C HIS A 636 26.42 5.61 15.20
N ARG A 637 25.63 5.88 16.26
CA ARG A 637 25.83 7.02 17.16
C ARG A 637 26.56 6.67 18.47
N GLY A 638 27.08 5.45 18.58
CA GLY A 638 27.79 4.96 19.76
C GLY A 638 27.42 3.51 20.05
N GLY A 639 28.16 2.57 19.47
CA GLY A 639 28.17 1.18 19.91
C GLY A 639 29.29 0.98 20.94
N LYS A 640 28.98 0.30 22.04
CA LYS A 640 29.99 -0.39 22.86
C LYS A 640 29.95 -1.87 22.51
#